data_AF-A0AA88YJB2-F1
#
_entry.id   AF-A0AA88YJB2-F1
#
_cell.length_a   1.000
_cell.length_b   1.000
_cell.length_c   1.000
_cell.angle_alpha   90.00
_cell.angle_beta   90.00
_cell.angle_gamma   90.00
#
_symmetry.space_group_name_H-M   'P 1'
#
loop_
_entity.id
_entity.type
_entity.pdbx_description
1 polymer ?
#
loop_
_entity_poly.entity_id
_entity_poly.type
_entity_poly.pdbx_seq_one_letter_code
_entity_poly.pdbx_strand_id
1 'polypeptide(L)'
;MTEASDSQKVPSLFGWWSLTCGKDQSESGVEYMPPLLHPITENATVQKILELSQNASEQLGQKSTIITFDLAVAKKAYSILWQNHVKFDNIIIRMGAFHTICALFHALGKHIRGSGFSEIIIDAGICASGSVERVLLGKHYNRALRVHRIILEALERLLIKRYIEQEETDISNDFRVLLEDLASSPCKENLLKVETSATCQDHFDQYSKYRDSVREGALGKTAQFWISYMDIVWQIMSVIRATKTNDFDTHLSSLYQLCGLFFAYDQQNYARYMPVYLLSMLNADVTHPEANLALRNANAFSVARSAIPATRNAVDITIEQTINRHAKSAGGIIGFSRNLYAYHRWCVTRHFRAQYLAETLNMADMTNDESGIHKETRPSYIMRMEDDVRKVMDSFKGFMDPFHVTDESRLYCLSSGIPASEEIAKDLLEAPCKGQSQMKQFISERLTDAGVSFHAPIKRNKFKTFQSMALVKKAVSSKNKEIELKAERNLFGQLMILAVQNNIDLAVTFTYPLGPVPWALATADGVPFKSDKAKLLHVLESNLPSVTNVPQRQTTAYICDGNALLHSLIGIPETFGQITEKIFDLLPKYSRVDFVTDSYRENSIKAAERKRRGGSEKHIVSGPKTKAPRDWKRFLLNNENKEQLVGLLLTEWQKPSYASRLRDREIFFVCKEECFLLKSQDGETVTCDIVPELVSSQEEADTRIVLHCCHINSASDHIESIQVRSPDTDVFVLLLKFSLKMEKPILFDTGTGNKRRLINVTEIAKQMDEHLVNALPAFHAFTGSDSTSFFVGRGKKHHGENLQRTQNS
;
A
#
# COMPACT_ATOMS: atom_id res chain seq x y z
N MET A 1 -3.64 19.74 -14.21
CA MET A 1 -2.99 18.72 -13.35
C MET A 1 -3.34 17.31 -13.84
N THR A 2 -2.76 16.88 -14.96
CA THR A 2 -2.66 15.47 -15.38
C THR A 2 -1.59 15.43 -16.47
N GLU A 3 -0.69 14.46 -16.34
CA GLU A 3 0.51 14.24 -17.17
C GLU A 3 1.70 15.17 -16.86
N ALA A 4 2.88 14.54 -16.79
CA ALA A 4 4.11 15.15 -16.33
C ALA A 4 4.51 16.34 -17.21
N SER A 5 4.89 17.44 -16.58
CA SER A 5 6.06 18.17 -17.06
C SER A 5 7.27 17.63 -16.30
N ASP A 6 8.41 17.55 -16.96
CA ASP A 6 9.73 17.24 -16.37
C ASP A 6 10.21 18.31 -15.36
N SER A 7 9.30 18.93 -14.62
CA SER A 7 9.54 20.12 -13.79
C SER A 7 8.67 20.16 -12.53
N GLN A 8 8.67 19.10 -11.71
CA GLN A 8 8.21 19.23 -10.33
C GLN A 8 9.05 20.29 -9.62
N LYS A 9 8.42 21.41 -9.25
CA LYS A 9 9.04 22.56 -8.59
C LYS A 9 8.73 22.62 -7.09
N VAL A 10 7.67 21.94 -6.66
CA VAL A 10 7.22 21.97 -5.27
C VAL A 10 8.08 20.99 -4.46
N PRO A 11 8.76 21.45 -3.40
CA PRO A 11 9.55 20.56 -2.57
C PRO A 11 8.67 19.66 -1.72
N SER A 12 9.24 18.56 -1.24
CA SER A 12 8.57 17.69 -0.28
C SER A 12 8.26 18.42 1.02
N LEU A 13 7.28 17.91 1.78
CA LEU A 13 6.64 18.58 2.92
C LEU A 13 7.56 19.38 3.88
N PHE A 14 8.77 18.91 4.23
CA PHE A 14 9.65 19.67 5.11
C PHE A 14 10.35 20.82 4.41
N GLY A 15 10.74 20.63 3.14
CA GLY A 15 11.21 21.73 2.29
C GLY A 15 10.11 22.76 2.09
N TRP A 16 8.86 22.32 1.89
CA TRP A 16 7.70 23.20 1.82
C TRP A 16 7.55 24.06 3.08
N TRP A 17 7.54 23.44 4.27
CA TRP A 17 7.48 24.19 5.53
C TRP A 17 8.62 25.20 5.67
N SER A 18 9.84 24.83 5.27
CA SER A 18 10.97 25.76 5.35
C SER A 18 10.80 26.98 4.43
N LEU A 19 10.22 26.82 3.24
CA LEU A 19 9.97 27.93 2.32
C LEU A 19 8.78 28.81 2.74
N THR A 20 7.74 28.21 3.33
CA THR A 20 6.50 28.93 3.67
C THR A 20 6.45 29.46 5.10
N CYS A 21 7.34 29.03 5.99
CA CYS A 21 7.46 29.57 7.35
C CYS A 21 8.34 30.84 7.40
N GLY A 22 8.11 31.70 8.41
CA GLY A 22 8.87 32.96 8.58
C GLY A 22 10.36 32.75 8.88
N LYS A 23 11.19 33.76 8.60
CA LYS A 23 12.66 33.70 8.68
C LYS A 23 13.25 33.90 10.08
N ASP A 24 12.42 34.00 11.12
CA ASP A 24 12.84 34.35 12.47
C ASP A 24 13.32 33.10 13.25
N GLN A 25 14.48 32.57 12.91
CA GLN A 25 15.12 31.47 13.65
C GLN A 25 16.58 31.80 13.96
N SER A 26 16.91 31.88 15.25
CA SER A 26 18.28 31.95 15.76
C SER A 26 18.73 30.58 16.30
N GLU A 27 20.03 30.32 16.22
CA GLU A 27 20.62 29.10 16.75
C GLU A 27 20.57 29.04 18.27
N SER A 28 20.34 27.84 18.81
CA SER A 28 20.32 27.59 20.24
C SER A 28 21.72 27.28 20.76
N GLY A 29 22.09 27.86 21.90
CA GLY A 29 23.27 27.43 22.65
C GLY A 29 23.10 26.00 23.16
N VAL A 30 24.10 25.15 22.97
CA VAL A 30 24.09 23.76 23.45
C VAL A 30 25.36 23.49 24.25
N GLU A 31 25.18 23.22 25.54
CA GLU A 31 26.25 22.89 26.48
C GLU A 31 26.03 21.51 27.10
N TYR A 32 27.10 20.97 27.72
CA TYR A 32 27.08 19.62 28.29
C TYR A 32 27.49 19.64 29.76
N MET A 33 26.63 19.08 30.61
CA MET A 33 26.96 18.89 32.02
C MET A 33 27.95 17.73 32.22
N PRO A 34 28.72 17.73 33.33
CA PRO A 34 29.59 16.61 33.68
C PRO A 34 28.82 15.27 33.73
N PRO A 35 29.43 14.17 33.28
CA PRO A 35 28.77 12.86 33.26
C PRO A 35 28.55 12.33 34.69
N LEU A 36 27.39 11.75 34.94
CA LEU A 36 27.16 10.95 36.15
C LEU A 36 27.64 9.51 35.92
N LEU A 37 28.55 9.04 36.76
CA LEU A 37 29.13 7.69 36.68
C LEU A 37 28.25 6.62 37.38
N HIS A 38 26.93 6.77 37.30
CA HIS A 38 25.96 5.82 37.87
C HIS A 38 24.88 5.46 36.84
N PRO A 39 24.33 4.23 36.87
CA PRO A 39 23.28 3.82 35.95
C PRO A 39 22.03 4.70 36.08
N ILE A 40 21.51 5.17 34.95
CA ILE A 40 20.26 5.98 34.92
C ILE A 40 19.02 5.17 35.32
N THR A 41 19.15 3.85 35.45
CA THR A 41 18.11 2.97 35.97
C THR A 41 17.87 3.13 37.47
N GLU A 42 18.80 3.73 38.21
CA GLU A 42 18.69 3.95 39.66
C GLU A 42 17.95 5.26 39.97
N ASN A 43 17.03 5.23 40.94
CA ASN A 43 16.26 6.42 41.33
C ASN A 43 17.18 7.52 41.90
N ALA A 44 18.25 7.16 42.62
CA ALA A 44 19.23 8.11 43.13
C ALA A 44 19.92 8.89 42.00
N THR A 45 20.27 8.21 40.90
CA THR A 45 20.84 8.86 39.71
C THR A 45 19.85 9.86 39.11
N VAL A 46 18.59 9.45 38.93
CA VAL A 46 17.55 10.35 38.38
C VAL A 46 17.34 11.56 39.30
N GLN A 47 17.24 11.34 40.61
CA GLN A 47 17.14 12.43 41.58
C GLN A 47 18.34 13.38 41.49
N LYS A 48 19.55 12.86 41.34
CA LYS A 48 20.75 13.69 41.18
C LYS A 48 20.71 14.52 39.90
N ILE A 49 20.18 13.98 38.80
CA ILE A 49 19.96 14.73 37.55
C ILE A 49 19.00 15.90 37.79
N LEU A 50 17.91 15.68 38.53
CA LEU A 50 16.95 16.75 38.86
C LEU A 50 17.63 17.87 39.66
N GLU A 51 18.38 17.53 40.72
CA GLU A 51 19.11 18.51 41.54
C GLU A 51 20.16 19.30 40.74
N LEU A 52 20.94 18.61 39.88
CA LEU A 52 21.93 19.29 39.04
C LEU A 52 21.27 20.23 38.02
N SER A 53 20.15 19.83 37.44
CA SER A 53 19.41 20.66 36.49
C SER A 53 18.81 21.89 37.17
N GLN A 54 18.29 21.72 38.39
CA GLN A 54 17.73 22.81 39.21
C GLN A 54 18.81 23.84 39.56
N ASN A 55 19.97 23.38 40.05
CA ASN A 55 21.11 24.25 40.35
C ASN A 55 21.61 24.99 39.10
N ALA A 56 21.61 24.35 37.93
CA ALA A 56 22.02 24.99 36.68
C ALA A 56 21.03 26.10 36.26
N SER A 57 19.72 25.85 36.37
CA SER A 57 18.70 26.89 36.15
C SER A 57 18.89 28.08 37.11
N GLU A 58 19.14 27.81 38.39
CA GLU A 58 19.37 28.84 39.40
C GLU A 58 20.60 29.71 39.08
N GLN A 59 21.71 29.09 38.66
CA GLN A 59 22.93 29.80 38.22
C GLN A 59 22.68 30.70 36.99
N LEU A 60 21.72 30.32 36.14
CA LEU A 60 21.31 31.10 34.97
C LEU A 60 20.19 32.12 35.29
N GLY A 61 19.78 32.23 36.56
CA GLY A 61 18.71 33.14 36.99
C GLY A 61 17.31 32.73 36.54
N GLN A 62 17.11 31.47 36.15
CA GLN A 62 15.81 30.91 35.75
C GLN A 62 15.07 30.40 36.97
N LYS A 63 13.79 30.77 37.14
CA LYS A 63 13.02 30.30 38.32
C LYS A 63 12.46 28.90 38.13
N SER A 64 12.22 28.49 36.89
CA SER A 64 11.71 27.16 36.54
C SER A 64 12.73 26.34 35.75
N THR A 65 12.76 25.03 35.99
CA THR A 65 13.64 24.09 35.29
C THR A 65 12.84 23.17 34.39
N ILE A 66 13.07 23.24 33.07
CA ILE A 66 12.43 22.35 32.08
C ILE A 66 13.38 21.19 31.76
N ILE A 67 12.96 19.96 32.07
CA ILE A 67 13.78 18.77 31.82
C ILE A 67 13.06 17.82 30.88
N THR A 68 13.73 17.39 29.82
CA THR A 68 13.18 16.41 28.86
C THR A 68 13.80 15.03 29.07
N PHE A 69 12.97 14.01 29.23
CA PHE A 69 13.40 12.62 29.38
C PHE A 69 12.72 11.71 28.35
N ASP A 70 13.39 10.60 27.99
CA ASP A 70 12.68 9.45 27.42
C ASP A 70 11.66 8.90 28.42
N LEU A 71 10.72 8.07 27.96
CA LEU A 71 9.66 7.58 28.84
C LEU A 71 10.20 6.71 30.00
N ALA A 72 11.30 5.96 29.81
CA ALA A 72 11.81 5.09 30.85
C ALA A 72 12.29 5.91 32.06
N VAL A 73 12.98 7.01 31.81
CA VAL A 73 13.47 7.94 32.85
C VAL A 73 12.36 8.87 33.34
N ALA A 74 11.49 9.36 32.46
CA ALA A 74 10.38 10.26 32.82
C ALA A 74 9.48 9.66 33.91
N LYS A 75 9.20 8.35 33.84
CA LYS A 75 8.39 7.65 34.85
C LYS A 75 8.98 7.73 36.25
N LYS A 76 10.31 7.58 36.35
CA LYS A 76 11.04 7.68 37.61
C LYS A 76 11.06 9.12 38.09
N ALA A 77 11.30 10.06 37.17
CA ALA A 77 11.26 11.49 37.47
C ALA A 77 9.89 11.89 38.05
N TYR A 78 8.78 11.52 37.41
CA TYR A 78 7.43 11.76 37.95
C TYR A 78 7.24 11.18 39.36
N SER A 79 7.65 9.93 39.59
CA SER A 79 7.56 9.32 40.92
C SER A 79 8.36 10.08 41.98
N ILE A 80 9.55 10.57 41.64
CA ILE A 80 10.41 11.35 42.55
C ILE A 80 9.80 12.73 42.83
N LEU A 81 9.28 13.41 41.80
CA LEU A 81 8.60 14.70 41.93
C LEU A 81 7.38 14.57 42.85
N TRP A 82 6.54 13.55 42.64
CA TRP A 82 5.34 13.34 43.46
C TRP A 82 5.65 13.05 44.93
N GLN A 83 6.77 12.37 45.21
CA GLN A 83 7.22 12.10 46.58
C GLN A 83 7.89 13.31 47.25
N ASN A 84 8.45 14.24 46.46
CA ASN A 84 9.25 15.37 46.94
C ASN A 84 8.74 16.70 46.36
N HIS A 85 7.42 16.91 46.40
CA HIS A 85 6.75 18.01 45.71
C HIS A 85 7.26 19.40 46.10
N VAL A 86 7.69 19.61 47.35
CA VAL A 86 8.26 20.89 47.81
C VAL A 86 9.66 21.15 47.25
N LYS A 87 10.48 20.10 47.13
CA LYS A 87 11.88 20.24 46.69
C LYS A 87 11.99 20.48 45.19
N PHE A 88 11.08 19.91 44.41
CA PHE A 88 11.09 19.95 42.95
C PHE A 88 9.85 20.67 42.40
N ASP A 89 9.29 21.61 43.17
CA ASP A 89 8.09 22.39 42.82
C ASP A 89 8.28 23.27 41.58
N ASN A 90 9.52 23.65 41.28
CA ASN A 90 9.88 24.46 40.12
C ASN A 90 10.33 23.63 38.90
N ILE A 91 10.26 22.30 38.96
CA ILE A 91 10.67 21.41 37.86
C ILE A 91 9.46 20.96 37.05
N ILE A 92 9.52 21.20 35.74
CA ILE A 92 8.56 20.66 34.77
C ILE A 92 9.20 19.57 33.91
N ILE A 93 8.60 18.37 33.96
CA ILE A 93 9.07 17.20 33.18
C ILE A 93 8.38 17.15 31.84
N ARG A 94 9.18 17.08 30.78
CA ARG A 94 8.74 16.86 29.40
C ARG A 94 9.09 15.46 28.92
N MET A 95 8.15 14.86 28.20
CA MET A 95 8.41 13.61 27.48
C MET A 95 9.10 13.91 26.16
N GLY A 96 10.15 13.15 25.84
CA GLY A 96 10.90 13.26 24.60
C GLY A 96 10.02 13.07 23.37
N ALA A 97 9.92 14.09 22.53
CA ALA A 97 9.05 14.08 21.36
C ALA A 97 9.52 13.07 20.30
N PHE A 98 10.84 12.90 20.12
CA PHE A 98 11.38 11.92 19.18
C PHE A 98 11.03 10.49 19.59
N HIS A 99 11.23 10.13 20.86
CA HIS A 99 10.85 8.79 21.35
C HIS A 99 9.34 8.59 21.33
N THR A 100 8.55 9.63 21.60
CA THR A 100 7.09 9.61 21.49
C THR A 100 6.64 9.32 20.05
N ILE A 101 7.23 9.99 19.06
CA ILE A 101 6.95 9.70 17.64
C ILE A 101 7.37 8.28 17.25
N CYS A 102 8.50 7.78 17.76
CA CYS A 102 8.89 6.37 17.54
C CYS A 102 7.84 5.39 18.09
N ALA A 103 7.28 5.67 19.27
CA ALA A 103 6.21 4.87 19.84
C ALA A 103 4.89 4.98 19.05
N LEU A 104 4.60 6.15 18.49
CA LEU A 104 3.46 6.35 17.59
C LEU A 104 3.62 5.57 16.28
N PHE A 105 4.81 5.61 15.67
CA PHE A 105 5.11 4.76 14.50
C PHE A 105 5.00 3.28 14.82
N HIS A 106 5.40 2.84 16.01
CA HIS A 106 5.19 1.47 16.43
C HIS A 106 3.70 1.10 16.54
N ALA A 107 2.87 1.99 17.10
CA ALA A 107 1.43 1.78 17.20
C ALA A 107 0.76 1.76 15.80
N LEU A 108 1.13 2.70 14.94
CA LEU A 108 0.70 2.75 13.54
C LEU A 108 1.16 1.52 12.76
N GLY A 109 2.39 1.06 12.99
CA GLY A 109 2.94 -0.14 12.37
C GLY A 109 2.17 -1.40 12.74
N LYS A 110 1.59 -1.48 13.94
CA LYS A 110 0.63 -2.53 14.29
C LYS A 110 -0.69 -2.40 13.53
N HIS A 111 -1.22 -1.19 13.40
CA HIS A 111 -2.47 -0.91 12.66
C HIS A 111 -2.42 -1.39 11.21
N ILE A 112 -1.31 -1.09 10.51
CA ILE A 112 -1.14 -1.42 9.08
C ILE A 112 -0.47 -2.77 8.82
N ARG A 113 -0.22 -3.58 9.86
CA ARG A 113 0.56 -4.81 9.69
C ARG A 113 -0.23 -5.85 8.91
N GLY A 114 0.35 -6.30 7.80
CA GLY A 114 -0.26 -7.29 6.92
C GLY A 114 -1.27 -6.72 5.92
N SER A 115 -1.52 -5.41 5.88
CA SER A 115 -2.51 -4.78 4.98
C SER A 115 -2.05 -4.66 3.50
N GLY A 116 -0.84 -5.13 3.19
CA GLY A 116 -0.15 -4.90 1.91
C GLY A 116 0.84 -3.74 1.91
N PHE A 117 0.89 -2.93 2.99
CA PHE A 117 1.83 -1.81 3.12
C PHE A 117 3.30 -2.21 2.89
N SER A 118 3.70 -3.38 3.41
CA SER A 118 5.08 -3.86 3.35
C SER A 118 5.50 -4.30 1.95
N GLU A 119 4.57 -4.82 1.16
CA GLU A 119 4.76 -5.20 -0.23
C GLU A 119 4.88 -3.95 -1.10
N ILE A 120 3.99 -2.97 -0.92
CA ILE A 120 3.97 -1.71 -1.68
C ILE A 120 5.29 -0.96 -1.57
N ILE A 121 5.83 -0.77 -0.36
CA ILE A 121 7.08 -0.01 -0.18
C ILE A 121 8.33 -0.74 -0.69
N ILE A 122 8.27 -2.07 -0.82
CA ILE A 122 9.34 -2.89 -1.38
C ILE A 122 9.28 -2.85 -2.90
N ASP A 123 8.09 -3.04 -3.46
CA ASP A 123 7.86 -3.00 -4.91
C ASP A 123 8.25 -1.62 -5.47
N ALA A 124 7.88 -0.55 -4.77
CA ALA A 124 8.27 0.82 -5.10
C ALA A 124 9.79 1.11 -4.89
N GLY A 125 10.56 0.19 -4.29
CA GLY A 125 11.99 0.37 -4.03
C GLY A 125 12.33 1.40 -2.95
N ILE A 126 11.36 1.86 -2.16
CA ILE A 126 11.56 2.90 -1.13
C ILE A 126 12.26 2.33 0.11
N CYS A 127 11.96 1.07 0.43
CA CYS A 127 12.52 0.37 1.59
C CYS A 127 12.92 -1.06 1.23
N ALA A 128 14.16 -1.43 1.56
CA ALA A 128 14.63 -2.81 1.41
C ALA A 128 13.91 -3.75 2.39
N SER A 129 13.67 -4.99 1.96
CA SER A 129 12.94 -6.02 2.73
C SER A 129 13.45 -6.18 4.18
N GLY A 130 14.77 -6.27 4.38
CA GLY A 130 15.38 -6.43 5.71
C GLY A 130 15.22 -5.22 6.65
N SER A 131 14.69 -4.09 6.17
CA SER A 131 14.49 -2.86 6.94
C SER A 131 13.04 -2.57 7.29
N VAL A 132 12.09 -3.24 6.64
CA VAL A 132 10.65 -2.97 6.79
C VAL A 132 10.19 -3.16 8.23
N GLU A 133 10.61 -4.24 8.89
CA GLU A 133 10.23 -4.49 10.29
C GLU A 133 10.71 -3.37 11.22
N ARG A 134 11.92 -2.83 11.00
CA ARG A 134 12.45 -1.72 11.81
C ARG A 134 11.73 -0.40 11.51
N VAL A 135 11.19 -0.23 10.31
CA VAL A 135 10.32 0.89 9.94
C VAL A 135 8.97 0.78 10.66
N LEU A 136 8.30 -0.37 10.58
CA LEU A 136 7.03 -0.62 11.26
C LEU A 136 7.13 -0.51 12.79
N LEU A 137 8.26 -0.91 13.37
CA LEU A 137 8.50 -0.78 14.81
C LEU A 137 8.92 0.63 15.24
N GLY A 138 9.07 1.59 14.31
CA GLY A 138 9.56 2.95 14.59
C GLY A 138 11.03 3.03 15.02
N LYS A 139 11.79 1.92 14.94
CA LYS A 139 13.20 1.85 15.39
C LYS A 139 14.17 2.52 14.42
N HIS A 140 13.81 2.61 13.14
CA HIS A 140 14.57 3.35 12.12
C HIS A 140 13.88 4.69 11.82
N TYR A 141 13.89 5.61 12.79
CA TYR A 141 13.11 6.86 12.77
C TYR A 141 13.18 7.62 11.43
N ASN A 142 14.37 8.01 10.96
CA ASN A 142 14.52 8.79 9.72
C ASN A 142 13.95 8.06 8.50
N ARG A 143 14.08 6.72 8.46
CA ARG A 143 13.57 5.89 7.37
C ARG A 143 12.05 5.74 7.47
N ALA A 144 11.52 5.50 8.66
CA ALA A 144 10.07 5.43 8.89
C ALA A 144 9.38 6.74 8.53
N LEU A 145 9.96 7.86 8.96
CA LEU A 145 9.49 9.20 8.63
C LEU A 145 9.46 9.45 7.11
N ARG A 146 10.52 9.09 6.38
CA ARG A 146 10.55 9.19 4.92
C ARG A 146 9.47 8.32 4.27
N VAL A 147 9.35 7.06 4.67
CA VAL A 147 8.36 6.12 4.10
C VAL A 147 6.93 6.62 4.31
N HIS A 148 6.56 6.98 5.53
CA HIS A 148 5.20 7.44 5.83
C HIS A 148 4.84 8.74 5.10
N ARG A 149 5.80 9.67 4.93
CA ARG A 149 5.60 10.89 4.12
C ARG A 149 5.32 10.59 2.65
N ILE A 150 6.13 9.72 2.03
CA ILE A 150 5.95 9.35 0.61
C ILE A 150 4.61 8.65 0.41
N ILE A 151 4.26 7.71 1.31
CA ILE A 151 2.98 6.98 1.22
C ILE A 151 1.79 7.93 1.43
N LEU A 152 1.87 8.84 2.40
CA LEU A 152 0.82 9.84 2.64
C LEU A 152 0.60 10.71 1.40
N GLU A 153 1.68 11.24 0.82
CA GLU A 153 1.59 12.08 -0.39
C GLU A 153 1.03 11.30 -1.59
N ALA A 154 1.45 10.05 -1.78
CA ALA A 154 0.90 9.18 -2.83
C ALA A 154 -0.60 8.93 -2.64
N LEU A 155 -1.05 8.66 -1.41
CA LEU A 155 -2.46 8.45 -1.09
C LEU A 155 -3.29 9.74 -1.26
N GLU A 156 -2.78 10.90 -0.84
CA GLU A 156 -3.45 12.19 -1.09
C GLU A 156 -3.62 12.43 -2.60
N ARG A 157 -2.58 12.19 -3.41
CA ARG A 157 -2.68 12.35 -4.87
C ARG A 157 -3.69 11.37 -5.50
N LEU A 158 -3.81 10.15 -4.97
CA LEU A 158 -4.82 9.20 -5.44
C LEU A 158 -6.24 9.62 -5.03
N LEU A 159 -6.42 10.08 -3.79
CA LEU A 159 -7.71 10.53 -3.29
C LEU A 159 -8.20 11.82 -3.99
N ILE A 160 -7.31 12.78 -4.23
CA ILE A 160 -7.63 14.00 -5.01
C ILE A 160 -8.02 13.65 -6.44
N LYS A 161 -7.34 12.68 -7.09
CA LYS A 161 -7.75 12.21 -8.42
C LYS A 161 -9.15 11.62 -8.40
N ARG A 162 -9.44 10.78 -7.41
CA ARG A 162 -10.77 10.18 -7.23
C ARG A 162 -11.86 11.25 -7.01
N TYR A 163 -11.57 12.26 -6.20
CA TYR A 163 -12.45 13.41 -5.98
C TYR A 163 -12.78 14.14 -7.28
N ILE A 164 -11.75 14.51 -8.06
CA ILE A 164 -11.92 15.21 -9.35
C ILE A 164 -12.73 14.36 -10.35
N GLU A 165 -12.50 13.04 -10.37
CA GLU A 165 -13.22 12.12 -11.25
C GLU A 165 -14.70 11.93 -10.88
N GLN A 166 -15.07 12.01 -9.59
CA GLN A 166 -16.45 11.81 -9.13
C GLN A 166 -17.31 13.08 -9.18
N GLU A 167 -16.74 14.21 -8.79
CA GLU A 167 -17.51 15.44 -8.58
C GLU A 167 -17.59 16.31 -9.85
N GLU A 168 -16.97 15.89 -10.96
CA GLU A 168 -16.83 16.67 -12.20
C GLU A 168 -16.46 18.14 -11.92
N THR A 169 -15.63 18.38 -10.90
CA THR A 169 -15.50 19.71 -10.29
C THR A 169 -14.97 20.71 -11.31
N ASP A 170 -15.75 21.75 -11.61
CA ASP A 170 -15.27 22.85 -12.46
C ASP A 170 -14.28 23.69 -11.65
N ILE A 171 -13.00 23.33 -11.77
CA ILE A 171 -11.92 24.00 -11.07
C ILE A 171 -11.79 25.42 -11.65
N SER A 172 -12.19 26.42 -10.86
CA SER A 172 -12.18 27.81 -11.30
C SER A 172 -10.79 28.28 -11.77
N ASN A 173 -10.76 29.15 -12.76
CA ASN A 173 -9.50 29.65 -13.30
C ASN A 173 -8.68 30.40 -12.24
N ASP A 174 -9.34 31.18 -11.37
CA ASP A 174 -8.70 31.91 -10.27
C ASP A 174 -8.04 30.97 -9.26
N PHE A 175 -8.70 29.85 -8.93
CA PHE A 175 -8.12 28.82 -8.07
C PHE A 175 -6.85 28.22 -8.68
N ARG A 176 -6.88 27.90 -9.98
CA ARG A 176 -5.71 27.37 -10.69
C ARG A 176 -4.55 28.35 -10.69
N VAL A 177 -4.79 29.61 -11.05
CA VAL A 177 -3.74 30.65 -11.13
C VAL A 177 -3.07 30.86 -9.77
N LEU A 178 -3.84 30.93 -8.68
CA LEU A 178 -3.30 31.10 -7.34
C LEU A 178 -2.44 29.90 -6.90
N LEU A 179 -2.87 28.67 -7.21
CA LEU A 179 -2.08 27.47 -6.92
C LEU A 179 -0.83 27.36 -7.81
N GLU A 180 -0.90 27.77 -9.08
CA GLU A 180 0.25 27.78 -10.00
C GLU A 180 1.31 28.82 -9.61
N ASP A 181 0.88 30.00 -9.16
CA ASP A 181 1.77 31.04 -8.60
C ASP A 181 2.46 30.52 -7.33
N LEU A 182 1.69 29.94 -6.41
CA LEU A 182 2.22 29.34 -5.19
C LEU A 182 3.18 28.16 -5.48
N ALA A 183 2.85 27.30 -6.45
CA ALA A 183 3.71 26.18 -6.82
C ALA A 183 5.01 26.64 -7.51
N SER A 184 4.95 27.73 -8.27
CA SER A 184 6.10 28.32 -8.96
C SER A 184 7.03 29.08 -8.00
N SER A 185 6.46 29.71 -6.96
CA SER A 185 7.19 30.43 -5.93
C SER A 185 6.60 30.12 -4.54
N PRO A 186 7.00 28.99 -3.92
CA PRO A 186 6.56 28.65 -2.57
C PRO A 186 7.13 29.64 -1.57
N CYS A 187 6.29 30.50 -1.01
CA CYS A 187 6.69 31.45 0.02
C CYS A 187 5.50 31.77 0.95
N LYS A 188 5.78 32.38 2.09
CA LYS A 188 4.75 32.78 3.08
C LYS A 188 3.69 33.71 2.48
N GLU A 189 4.10 34.64 1.62
CA GLU A 189 3.20 35.64 1.01
C GLU A 189 2.22 34.98 0.03
N ASN A 190 2.71 34.15 -0.89
CA ASN A 190 1.86 33.44 -1.83
C ASN A 190 0.97 32.42 -1.13
N LEU A 191 1.45 31.78 -0.06
CA LEU A 191 0.62 30.90 0.76
C LEU A 191 -0.53 31.69 1.40
N LEU A 192 -0.24 32.87 1.96
CA LEU A 192 -1.26 33.72 2.55
C LEU A 192 -2.32 34.16 1.54
N LYS A 193 -1.95 34.45 0.28
CA LYS A 193 -2.92 34.76 -0.79
C LYS A 193 -3.89 33.60 -1.04
N VAL A 194 -3.39 32.36 -1.02
CA VAL A 194 -4.22 31.15 -1.17
C VAL A 194 -5.10 30.96 0.07
N GLU A 195 -4.53 31.08 1.27
CA GLU A 195 -5.26 30.92 2.53
C GLU A 195 -6.34 31.98 2.76
N THR A 196 -6.18 33.19 2.22
CA THR A 196 -7.16 34.29 2.38
C THR A 196 -8.17 34.39 1.23
N SER A 197 -7.97 33.64 0.14
CA SER A 197 -8.87 33.61 -1.00
C SER A 197 -10.14 32.81 -0.70
N ALA A 198 -11.31 33.46 -0.77
CA ALA A 198 -12.61 32.81 -0.61
C ALA A 198 -12.79 31.65 -1.61
N THR A 199 -12.41 31.86 -2.87
CA THR A 199 -12.47 30.83 -3.91
C THR A 199 -11.63 29.61 -3.55
N CYS A 200 -10.44 29.79 -2.97
CA CYS A 200 -9.61 28.67 -2.53
C CYS A 200 -10.20 27.96 -1.32
N GLN A 201 -10.73 28.71 -0.34
CA GLN A 201 -11.39 28.13 0.83
C GLN A 201 -12.62 27.30 0.43
N ASP A 202 -13.44 27.77 -0.51
CA ASP A 202 -14.59 27.01 -1.00
C ASP A 202 -14.17 25.63 -1.58
N HIS A 203 -13.09 25.58 -2.35
CA HIS A 203 -12.57 24.32 -2.90
C HIS A 203 -11.98 23.42 -1.81
N PHE A 204 -11.28 23.99 -0.82
CA PHE A 204 -10.74 23.22 0.31
C PHE A 204 -11.84 22.66 1.22
N ASP A 205 -12.93 23.41 1.42
CA ASP A 205 -14.10 22.98 2.18
C ASP A 205 -14.85 21.86 1.45
N GLN A 206 -15.02 21.95 0.13
CA GLN A 206 -15.59 20.88 -0.68
C GLN A 206 -14.74 19.60 -0.59
N TYR A 207 -13.43 19.71 -0.76
CA TYR A 207 -12.54 18.55 -0.61
C TYR A 207 -12.55 18.00 0.82
N SER A 208 -12.66 18.85 1.84
CA SER A 208 -12.77 18.41 3.23
C SER A 208 -14.06 17.63 3.48
N LYS A 209 -15.20 18.11 2.97
CA LYS A 209 -16.49 17.37 3.01
C LYS A 209 -16.39 16.03 2.29
N TYR A 210 -15.70 15.98 1.16
CA TYR A 210 -15.44 14.72 0.46
C TYR A 210 -14.60 13.76 1.30
N ARG A 211 -13.54 14.24 1.97
CA ARG A 211 -12.77 13.41 2.90
C ARG A 211 -13.65 12.87 4.04
N ASP A 212 -14.57 13.69 4.56
CA ASP A 212 -15.52 13.25 5.58
C ASP A 212 -16.47 12.15 5.08
N SER A 213 -17.01 12.28 3.86
CA SER A 213 -17.85 11.22 3.29
C SER A 213 -17.08 9.90 3.10
N VAL A 214 -15.78 9.97 2.75
CA VAL A 214 -14.92 8.78 2.65
C VAL A 214 -14.67 8.16 4.03
N ARG A 215 -14.53 8.96 5.10
CA ARG A 215 -14.46 8.47 6.49
C ARG A 215 -15.76 7.78 6.92
N GLU A 216 -16.90 8.24 6.42
CA GLU A 216 -18.22 7.66 6.67
C GLU A 216 -18.49 6.40 5.82
N GLY A 217 -17.63 6.11 4.84
CA GLY A 217 -17.66 4.89 4.04
C GLY A 217 -18.16 5.06 2.61
N ALA A 218 -18.22 6.29 2.08
CA ALA A 218 -18.68 6.56 0.71
C ALA A 218 -17.89 5.84 -0.40
N LEU A 219 -16.64 5.42 -0.12
CA LEU A 219 -15.80 4.60 -1.02
C LEU A 219 -15.54 3.20 -0.46
N GLY A 220 -16.39 2.74 0.46
CA GLY A 220 -16.29 1.44 1.10
C GLY A 220 -15.25 1.32 2.21
N LYS A 221 -15.24 0.15 2.86
CA LYS A 221 -14.41 -0.11 4.05
C LYS A 221 -12.90 -0.02 3.82
N THR A 222 -12.44 -0.32 2.60
CA THR A 222 -11.01 -0.24 2.27
C THR A 222 -10.53 1.20 2.25
N ALA A 223 -11.26 2.10 1.59
CA ALA A 223 -10.96 3.53 1.62
C ALA A 223 -11.04 4.10 3.05
N GLN A 224 -12.06 3.70 3.82
CA GLN A 224 -12.23 4.10 5.22
C GLN A 224 -11.03 3.72 6.10
N PHE A 225 -10.46 2.53 5.92
CA PHE A 225 -9.26 2.10 6.63
C PHE A 225 -8.03 2.95 6.25
N TRP A 226 -7.82 3.20 4.95
CA TRP A 226 -6.64 3.94 4.49
C TRP A 226 -6.71 5.45 4.74
N ILE A 227 -7.91 6.05 4.75
CA ILE A 227 -8.07 7.45 5.17
C ILE A 227 -7.82 7.59 6.68
N SER A 228 -8.18 6.60 7.49
CA SER A 228 -7.82 6.57 8.92
C SER A 228 -6.29 6.52 9.13
N TYR A 229 -5.58 5.72 8.33
CA TYR A 229 -4.12 5.74 8.30
C TYR A 229 -3.58 7.14 7.92
N MET A 230 -4.13 7.77 6.88
CA MET A 230 -3.70 9.11 6.44
C MET A 230 -3.89 10.14 7.56
N ASP A 231 -5.03 10.11 8.26
CA ASP A 231 -5.32 11.02 9.37
C ASP A 231 -4.31 10.85 10.51
N ILE A 232 -3.96 9.61 10.88
CA ILE A 232 -2.94 9.35 11.90
C ILE A 232 -1.58 9.92 11.46
N VAL A 233 -1.18 9.69 10.19
CA VAL A 233 0.12 10.20 9.70
C VAL A 233 0.12 11.72 9.62
N TRP A 234 -0.96 12.36 9.19
CA TRP A 234 -1.10 13.82 9.21
C TRP A 234 -0.93 14.38 10.62
N GLN A 235 -1.57 13.77 11.63
CA GLN A 235 -1.40 14.19 13.02
C GLN A 235 0.05 14.01 13.51
N ILE A 236 0.74 12.93 13.12
CA ILE A 236 2.17 12.77 13.40
C ILE A 236 2.98 13.88 12.72
N MET A 237 2.67 14.23 11.47
CA MET A 237 3.31 15.36 10.77
C MET A 237 3.02 16.69 11.48
N SER A 238 1.84 16.90 12.05
CA SER A 238 1.51 18.08 12.85
C SER A 238 2.38 18.18 14.10
N VAL A 239 2.59 17.08 14.84
CA VAL A 239 3.53 17.04 15.99
C VAL A 239 4.95 17.42 15.57
N ILE A 240 5.40 16.94 14.41
CA ILE A 240 6.74 17.22 13.88
C ILE A 240 6.84 18.68 13.39
N ARG A 241 5.84 19.17 12.64
CA ARG A 241 5.76 20.55 12.18
C ARG A 241 5.82 21.49 13.36
N ALA A 242 4.97 21.25 14.36
CA ALA A 242 4.91 22.01 15.58
C ALA A 242 6.29 22.09 16.26
N THR A 243 6.98 20.96 16.39
CA THR A 243 8.37 20.92 16.90
C THR A 243 9.33 21.75 16.04
N LYS A 244 9.21 21.65 14.72
CA LYS A 244 10.08 22.35 13.76
C LYS A 244 9.86 23.87 13.74
N THR A 245 8.64 24.32 14.01
CA THR A 245 8.24 25.74 13.99
C THR A 245 8.12 26.35 15.39
N ASN A 246 8.51 25.60 16.42
CA ASN A 246 8.34 25.97 17.83
C ASN A 246 6.89 26.30 18.25
N ASP A 247 5.89 25.63 17.68
CA ASP A 247 4.48 25.79 18.04
C ASP A 247 4.10 24.79 19.15
N PHE A 248 4.08 25.25 20.39
CA PHE A 248 3.81 24.37 21.53
C PHE A 248 2.34 23.94 21.63
N ASP A 249 1.40 24.79 21.23
CA ASP A 249 -0.03 24.48 21.29
C ASP A 249 -0.42 23.38 20.33
N THR A 250 -0.02 23.53 19.06
CA THR A 250 -0.28 22.51 18.03
C THR A 250 0.38 21.19 18.41
N HIS A 251 1.53 21.23 19.08
CA HIS A 251 2.18 20.03 19.60
C HIS A 251 1.30 19.30 20.63
N LEU A 252 0.77 20.01 21.63
CA LEU A 252 -0.08 19.42 22.67
C LEU A 252 -1.42 18.92 22.12
N SER A 253 -2.08 19.72 21.28
CA SER A 253 -3.37 19.35 20.69
C SER A 253 -3.23 18.11 19.79
N SER A 254 -2.19 18.04 18.96
CA SER A 254 -1.92 16.88 18.10
C SER A 254 -1.58 15.63 18.92
N LEU A 255 -0.81 15.77 20.00
CA LEU A 255 -0.51 14.64 20.90
C LEU A 255 -1.76 14.13 21.63
N TYR A 256 -2.67 15.02 22.03
CA TYR A 256 -3.95 14.62 22.60
C TYR A 256 -4.78 13.78 21.61
N GLN A 257 -4.87 14.20 20.34
CA GLN A 257 -5.55 13.44 19.29
C GLN A 257 -4.91 12.07 19.00
N LEU A 258 -3.59 11.94 19.22
CA LEU A 258 -2.86 10.69 19.01
C LEU A 258 -2.80 9.78 20.24
N CYS A 259 -3.07 10.31 21.43
CA CYS A 259 -2.87 9.58 22.68
C CYS A 259 -3.74 8.32 22.77
N GLY A 260 -4.97 8.34 22.22
CA GLY A 260 -5.84 7.17 22.10
C GLY A 260 -5.20 5.99 21.34
N LEU A 261 -4.27 6.26 20.41
CA LEU A 261 -3.58 5.22 19.65
C LEU A 261 -2.71 4.32 20.55
N PHE A 262 -2.15 4.87 21.64
CA PHE A 262 -1.38 4.09 22.61
C PHE A 262 -2.26 3.09 23.38
N PHE A 263 -3.51 3.45 23.66
CA PHE A 263 -4.51 2.55 24.25
C PHE A 263 -4.92 1.49 23.24
N ALA A 264 -5.27 1.89 22.00
CA ALA A 264 -5.69 0.98 20.95
C ALA A 264 -4.66 -0.15 20.69
N TYR A 265 -3.38 0.21 20.53
CA TYR A 265 -2.32 -0.70 20.12
C TYR A 265 -1.37 -1.14 21.23
N ASP A 266 -1.89 -1.18 22.46
CA ASP A 266 -1.25 -1.84 23.60
C ASP A 266 0.13 -1.26 23.99
N GLN A 267 0.31 0.06 23.87
CA GLN A 267 1.48 0.79 24.36
C GLN A 267 1.24 1.29 25.79
N GLN A 268 0.97 0.38 26.75
CA GLN A 268 0.45 0.72 28.09
C GLN A 268 1.29 1.77 28.83
N ASN A 269 2.62 1.74 28.62
CA ASN A 269 3.53 2.68 29.23
C ASN A 269 3.30 4.11 28.75
N TYR A 270 3.14 4.32 27.44
CA TYR A 270 2.80 5.62 26.87
C TYR A 270 1.34 5.97 27.19
N ALA A 271 0.42 5.02 27.06
CA ALA A 271 -0.99 5.20 27.39
C ALA A 271 -1.21 5.73 28.82
N ARG A 272 -0.42 5.27 29.78
CA ARG A 272 -0.51 5.70 31.19
C ARG A 272 0.05 7.10 31.42
N TYR A 273 1.22 7.41 30.86
CA TYR A 273 1.97 8.63 31.21
C TYR A 273 1.73 9.79 30.23
N MET A 274 1.25 9.54 29.02
CA MET A 274 0.90 10.61 28.07
C MET A 274 -0.25 11.50 28.58
N PRO A 275 -1.35 10.96 29.16
CA PRO A 275 -2.38 11.80 29.77
C PRO A 275 -1.86 12.67 30.92
N VAL A 276 -0.95 12.13 31.73
CA VAL A 276 -0.30 12.88 32.82
C VAL A 276 0.56 14.01 32.25
N TYR A 277 1.40 13.72 31.25
CA TYR A 277 2.21 14.73 30.58
C TYR A 277 1.34 15.84 29.99
N LEU A 278 0.28 15.49 29.24
CA LEU A 278 -0.65 16.45 28.66
C LEU A 278 -1.31 17.31 29.74
N LEU A 279 -1.81 16.71 30.82
CA LEU A 279 -2.41 17.44 31.94
C LEU A 279 -1.41 18.42 32.59
N SER A 280 -0.17 17.97 32.84
CA SER A 280 0.87 18.83 33.39
C SER A 280 1.22 20.00 32.47
N MET A 281 1.29 19.78 31.16
CA MET A 281 1.60 20.85 30.21
C MET A 281 0.43 21.83 30.02
N LEU A 282 -0.81 21.34 30.03
CA LEU A 282 -2.01 22.17 29.89
C LEU A 282 -2.25 23.06 31.11
N ASN A 283 -1.87 22.60 32.31
CA ASN A 283 -1.95 23.38 33.55
C ASN A 283 -0.64 24.14 33.88
N ALA A 284 0.30 24.23 32.93
CA ALA A 284 1.59 24.84 33.17
C ALA A 284 1.49 26.36 33.40
N ASP A 285 0.45 27.01 32.89
CA ASP A 285 0.17 28.43 33.13
C ASP A 285 -0.09 28.75 34.61
N VAL A 286 -0.79 27.86 35.32
CA VAL A 286 -1.07 27.99 36.75
C VAL A 286 0.09 27.46 37.58
N THR A 287 0.64 26.31 37.23
CA THR A 287 1.64 25.62 38.07
C THR A 287 3.07 26.14 37.86
N HIS A 288 3.43 26.52 36.62
CA HIS A 288 4.78 26.95 36.24
C HIS A 288 4.74 28.10 35.20
N PRO A 289 4.18 29.28 35.54
CA PRO A 289 3.88 30.34 34.57
C PRO A 289 5.10 30.79 33.74
N GLU A 290 6.29 30.84 34.36
CA GLU A 290 7.53 31.18 33.65
C GLU A 290 7.94 30.10 32.64
N ALA A 291 7.84 28.82 33.00
CA ALA A 291 8.11 27.73 32.07
C ALA A 291 7.09 27.70 30.93
N ASN A 292 5.81 27.95 31.23
CA ASN A 292 4.76 28.05 30.22
C ASN A 292 5.05 29.18 29.22
N LEU A 293 5.42 30.36 29.74
CA LEU A 293 5.85 31.49 28.91
C LEU A 293 7.07 31.12 28.05
N ALA A 294 8.06 30.44 28.64
CA ALA A 294 9.27 30.05 27.92
C ALA A 294 8.98 29.06 26.77
N LEU A 295 8.13 28.06 27.02
CA LEU A 295 7.76 27.04 26.05
C LEU A 295 6.96 27.64 24.86
N ARG A 296 6.06 28.57 25.15
CA ARG A 296 5.15 29.16 24.14
C ARG A 296 5.78 30.34 23.40
N ASN A 297 6.48 31.22 24.12
CA ASN A 297 6.85 32.55 23.63
C ASN A 297 8.37 32.80 23.59
N ALA A 298 9.20 31.98 24.25
CA ALA A 298 10.65 32.20 24.33
C ALA A 298 11.50 31.08 23.70
N ASN A 299 10.98 30.37 22.70
CA ASN A 299 11.73 29.37 21.93
C ASN A 299 12.32 28.20 22.75
N ALA A 300 11.82 27.94 23.98
CA ALA A 300 12.33 26.88 24.86
C ALA A 300 11.73 25.48 24.59
N PHE A 301 10.80 25.37 23.65
CA PHE A 301 10.11 24.11 23.34
C PHE A 301 10.94 23.16 22.47
N SER A 302 11.75 23.69 21.56
CA SER A 302 12.55 22.94 20.59
C SER A 302 13.92 23.59 20.35
N VAL A 303 14.89 22.86 19.79
CA VAL A 303 16.27 23.32 19.62
C VAL A 303 16.57 23.68 18.16
N ALA A 304 17.01 24.90 17.90
CA ALA A 304 17.51 25.31 16.58
C ALA A 304 19.02 25.02 16.47
N ARG A 305 19.43 24.34 15.39
CA ARG A 305 20.83 23.98 15.10
C ARG A 305 21.38 24.64 13.83
N SER A 306 20.59 25.52 13.23
CA SER A 306 20.91 26.33 12.05
C SER A 306 19.94 27.51 12.00
N ALA A 307 20.23 28.56 11.23
CA ALA A 307 19.29 29.65 10.97
C ALA A 307 18.19 29.30 9.94
N ILE A 308 18.23 28.12 9.32
CA ILE A 308 17.26 27.72 8.28
C ILE A 308 15.84 27.58 8.89
N PRO A 309 14.80 28.23 8.34
CA PRO A 309 13.44 28.15 8.89
C PRO A 309 12.87 26.73 8.95
N ALA A 310 12.05 26.47 9.97
CA ALA A 310 11.35 25.20 10.19
C ALA A 310 12.29 23.96 10.29
N THR A 311 13.50 24.14 10.81
CA THR A 311 14.50 23.06 10.99
C THR A 311 14.75 22.66 12.43
N ARG A 312 14.01 23.22 13.39
CA ARG A 312 14.20 22.92 14.81
C ARG A 312 14.00 21.43 15.10
N ASN A 313 14.75 20.94 16.07
CA ASN A 313 14.75 19.56 16.52
C ASN A 313 14.11 19.43 17.90
N ALA A 314 13.55 18.25 18.19
CA ALA A 314 13.17 17.92 19.56
C ALA A 314 14.41 17.92 20.48
N VAL A 315 14.22 18.22 21.76
CA VAL A 315 15.32 18.25 22.73
C VAL A 315 16.02 16.89 22.82
N ASP A 316 15.26 15.80 22.85
CA ASP A 316 15.79 14.44 23.02
C ASP A 316 16.55 13.92 21.77
N ILE A 317 16.16 14.30 20.55
CA ILE A 317 16.93 13.95 19.34
C ILE A 317 18.19 14.80 19.18
N THR A 318 18.24 15.99 19.77
CA THR A 318 19.42 16.85 19.72
C THR A 318 20.62 16.16 20.35
N ILE A 319 20.41 15.46 21.47
CA ILE A 319 21.44 14.64 22.14
C ILE A 319 21.97 13.54 21.20
N GLU A 320 21.10 12.91 20.42
CA GLU A 320 21.50 11.90 19.43
C GLU A 320 22.35 12.48 18.31
N GLN A 321 22.02 13.68 17.84
CA GLN A 321 22.69 14.36 16.72
C GLN A 321 24.01 15.03 17.13
N THR A 322 24.18 15.34 18.41
CA THR A 322 25.39 15.97 18.93
C THR A 322 26.26 14.95 19.65
N ILE A 323 26.07 14.81 20.96
CA ILE A 323 26.99 14.14 21.86
C ILE A 323 27.10 12.64 21.53
N ASN A 324 26.01 11.98 21.11
CA ASN A 324 26.02 10.55 20.78
C ASN A 324 26.60 10.27 19.39
N ARG A 325 26.40 11.18 18.41
CA ARG A 325 26.98 11.04 17.07
C ARG A 325 28.50 11.01 17.13
N HIS A 326 29.11 11.94 17.86
CA HIS A 326 30.56 11.97 18.08
C HIS A 326 31.06 10.82 18.97
N ALA A 327 30.20 10.28 19.85
CA ALA A 327 30.56 9.12 20.66
C ALA A 327 30.58 7.80 19.88
N LYS A 328 29.83 7.71 18.76
CA LYS A 328 29.69 6.50 17.94
C LYS A 328 30.65 6.47 16.73
N SER A 329 31.44 7.52 16.50
CA SER A 329 32.43 7.57 15.40
C SER A 329 33.73 6.83 15.73
N ALA A 330 34.63 6.67 14.75
CA ALA A 330 35.97 6.12 14.96
C ALA A 330 36.73 6.96 16.02
N GLY A 331 37.29 6.31 17.04
CA GLY A 331 37.86 6.99 18.24
C GLY A 331 36.83 7.40 19.31
N GLY A 332 35.55 7.00 19.11
CA GLY A 332 34.45 7.15 20.05
C GLY A 332 34.48 6.12 21.18
N ILE A 333 33.40 6.04 21.95
CA ILE A 333 33.31 5.25 23.20
C ILE A 333 33.31 3.74 22.98
N ILE A 334 32.86 3.31 21.80
CA ILE A 334 32.74 1.90 21.43
C ILE A 334 34.16 1.33 21.25
N GLY A 335 34.56 0.43 22.14
CA GLY A 335 35.89 -0.16 22.14
C GLY A 335 37.00 0.74 22.70
N PHE A 336 36.66 1.88 23.33
CA PHE A 336 37.65 2.86 23.79
C PHE A 336 38.52 2.38 24.96
N SER A 337 37.92 2.12 26.12
CA SER A 337 38.66 1.68 27.31
C SER A 337 37.73 1.07 28.33
N ARG A 338 38.22 0.05 29.06
CA ARG A 338 37.56 -0.49 30.27
C ARG A 338 37.99 0.25 31.54
N ASN A 339 38.97 1.16 31.46
CA ASN A 339 39.41 1.96 32.59
C ASN A 339 38.42 3.12 32.84
N LEU A 340 37.82 3.13 34.02
CA LEU A 340 36.80 4.11 34.41
C LEU A 340 37.32 5.56 34.40
N TYR A 341 38.58 5.80 34.77
CA TYR A 341 39.18 7.14 34.75
C TYR A 341 39.47 7.61 33.33
N ALA A 342 39.91 6.72 32.44
CA ALA A 342 40.09 7.03 31.03
C ALA A 342 38.74 7.33 30.37
N TYR A 343 37.72 6.53 30.69
CA TYR A 343 36.34 6.77 30.27
C TYR A 343 35.82 8.14 30.76
N HIS A 344 36.00 8.44 32.05
CA HIS A 344 35.58 9.72 32.63
C HIS A 344 36.29 10.91 31.96
N ARG A 345 37.61 10.84 31.80
CA ARG A 345 38.40 11.88 31.10
C ARG A 345 37.93 12.07 29.67
N TRP A 346 37.64 10.97 28.96
CA TRP A 346 37.08 11.02 27.62
C TRP A 346 35.70 11.69 27.62
N CYS A 347 34.80 11.33 28.54
CA CYS A 347 33.46 11.93 28.63
C CYS A 347 33.50 13.44 28.89
N VAL A 348 34.39 13.91 29.77
CA VAL A 348 34.52 15.33 30.12
C VAL A 348 35.17 16.14 28.99
N THR A 349 36.12 15.58 28.23
CA THR A 349 36.85 16.35 27.20
C THR A 349 36.25 16.26 25.80
N ARG A 350 35.35 15.30 25.53
CA ARG A 350 34.89 15.02 24.16
C ARG A 350 34.18 16.17 23.46
N HIS A 351 33.40 16.96 24.19
CA HIS A 351 32.63 18.03 23.59
C HIS A 351 33.52 19.19 23.15
N PHE A 352 34.54 19.53 23.95
CA PHE A 352 35.61 20.44 23.53
C PHE A 352 36.35 19.91 22.30
N ARG A 353 36.69 18.62 22.27
CA ARG A 353 37.33 18.00 21.09
C ARG A 353 36.46 18.08 19.84
N ALA A 354 35.15 17.91 19.98
CA ALA A 354 34.20 18.04 18.87
C ALA A 354 34.09 19.50 18.38
N GLN A 355 34.11 20.48 19.30
CA GLN A 355 34.17 21.90 18.96
C GLN A 355 35.47 22.24 18.23
N TYR A 356 36.64 21.83 18.73
CA TYR A 356 37.91 22.07 18.05
C TYR A 356 37.95 21.45 16.66
N LEU A 357 37.40 20.24 16.48
CA LEU A 357 37.29 19.62 15.16
C LEU A 357 36.39 20.44 14.23
N ALA A 358 35.23 20.91 14.71
CA ALA A 358 34.32 21.73 13.92
C ALA A 358 34.98 23.06 13.51
N GLU A 359 35.65 23.75 14.44
CA GLU A 359 36.39 24.97 14.13
C GLU A 359 37.56 24.71 13.19
N THR A 360 38.25 23.57 13.32
CA THR A 360 39.34 23.21 12.40
C THR A 360 38.82 22.97 10.98
N LEU A 361 37.68 22.30 10.83
CA LEU A 361 37.04 22.13 9.53
C LEU A 361 36.60 23.47 8.94
N ASN A 362 36.09 24.37 9.78
CA ASN A 362 35.70 25.73 9.37
C ASN A 362 36.91 26.54 8.91
N MET A 363 38.00 26.53 9.68
CA MET A 363 39.27 27.18 9.31
C MET A 363 39.92 26.59 8.05
N ALA A 364 39.61 25.33 7.73
CA ALA A 364 40.14 24.65 6.55
C ALA A 364 39.23 24.76 5.31
N ASP A 365 38.13 25.52 5.37
CA ASP A 365 37.09 25.56 4.33
C ASP A 365 36.57 24.16 3.94
N MET A 366 36.65 23.21 4.88
CA MET A 366 36.16 21.84 4.76
C MET A 366 34.79 21.63 5.42
N THR A 367 34.20 22.71 5.93
CA THR A 367 32.78 22.75 6.22
C THR A 367 32.03 22.66 4.90
N ASN A 368 31.18 21.65 4.77
CA ASN A 368 30.13 21.73 3.77
C ASN A 368 29.26 22.92 4.21
N ASP A 369 29.48 24.10 3.63
CA ASP A 369 28.47 25.14 3.54
C ASP A 369 27.32 24.54 2.74
N GLU A 370 26.54 23.69 3.41
CA GLU A 370 25.23 23.30 2.95
C GLU A 370 24.43 24.60 3.01
N SER A 371 24.47 25.34 1.89
CA SER A 371 23.53 26.32 1.38
C SER A 371 22.53 26.80 2.41
N GLY A 372 22.39 28.10 2.67
CA GLY A 372 21.39 28.71 3.59
C GLY A 372 19.90 28.41 3.32
N ILE A 373 19.60 27.34 2.58
CA ILE A 373 18.31 26.77 2.22
C ILE A 373 18.23 25.30 2.68
N HIS A 374 17.02 24.84 2.96
CA HIS A 374 16.77 23.47 3.42
C HIS A 374 17.14 22.42 2.36
N LYS A 375 17.78 21.31 2.74
CA LYS A 375 18.22 20.26 1.79
C LYS A 375 17.13 19.72 0.85
N GLU A 376 15.88 19.70 1.30
CA GLU A 376 14.73 19.20 0.52
C GLU A 376 14.20 20.23 -0.51
N THR A 377 14.72 21.46 -0.54
CA THR A 377 14.43 22.45 -1.59
C THR A 377 15.41 22.37 -2.76
N ARG A 378 16.45 21.53 -2.64
CA ARG A 378 17.42 21.32 -3.72
C ARG A 378 16.74 20.58 -4.88
N PRO A 379 16.88 21.03 -6.15
CA PRO A 379 16.20 20.42 -7.29
C PRO A 379 16.40 18.90 -7.42
N SER A 380 17.61 18.40 -7.14
CA SER A 380 17.92 16.97 -7.15
C SER A 380 17.13 16.17 -6.10
N TYR A 381 16.87 16.76 -4.93
CA TYR A 381 16.08 16.12 -3.88
C TYR A 381 14.59 16.15 -4.24
N ILE A 382 14.10 17.26 -4.81
CA ILE A 382 12.71 17.40 -5.28
C ILE A 382 12.40 16.32 -6.32
N MET A 383 13.24 16.21 -7.37
CA MET A 383 13.07 15.20 -8.42
C MET A 383 13.10 13.77 -7.86
N ARG A 384 14.00 13.50 -6.90
CA ARG A 384 14.08 12.19 -6.25
C ARG A 384 12.80 11.85 -5.45
N MET A 385 12.26 12.80 -4.68
CA MET A 385 11.02 12.57 -3.93
C MET A 385 9.83 12.38 -4.86
N GLU A 386 9.75 13.14 -5.95
CA GLU A 386 8.72 12.98 -6.96
C GLU A 386 8.77 11.60 -7.63
N ASP A 387 9.96 11.12 -7.98
CA ASP A 387 10.17 9.77 -8.51
C ASP A 387 9.75 8.69 -7.49
N ASP A 388 10.13 8.85 -6.22
CA ASP A 388 9.74 7.94 -5.15
C ASP A 388 8.21 7.89 -4.95
N VAL A 389 7.52 9.05 -4.97
CA VAL A 389 6.05 9.13 -4.86
C VAL A 389 5.38 8.47 -6.06
N ARG A 390 5.86 8.72 -7.28
CA ARG A 390 5.34 8.08 -8.50
C ARG A 390 5.46 6.55 -8.44
N LYS A 391 6.62 6.02 -8.05
CA LYS A 391 6.81 4.57 -7.87
C LYS A 391 5.82 3.96 -6.89
N VAL A 392 5.52 4.66 -5.80
CA VAL A 392 4.51 4.22 -4.82
C VAL A 392 3.10 4.28 -5.41
N MET A 393 2.72 5.35 -6.12
CA MET A 393 1.42 5.43 -6.80
C MET A 393 1.25 4.31 -7.83
N ASP A 394 2.30 4.01 -8.61
CA ASP A 394 2.31 2.91 -9.57
C ASP A 394 2.18 1.55 -8.88
N SER A 395 2.78 1.38 -7.70
CA SER A 395 2.63 0.18 -6.88
C SER A 395 1.20 0.01 -6.37
N PHE A 396 0.57 1.09 -5.86
CA PHE A 396 -0.85 1.05 -5.48
C PHE A 396 -1.74 0.65 -6.66
N LYS A 397 -1.55 1.24 -7.84
CA LYS A 397 -2.29 0.88 -9.06
C LYS A 397 -2.02 -0.55 -9.52
N GLY A 398 -0.79 -1.04 -9.37
CA GLY A 398 -0.39 -2.39 -9.76
C GLY A 398 -0.95 -3.48 -8.85
N PHE A 399 -1.10 -3.18 -7.56
CA PHE A 399 -1.72 -4.07 -6.57
C PHE A 399 -3.22 -3.82 -6.47
N MET A 400 -3.61 -2.82 -5.68
CA MET A 400 -4.98 -2.38 -5.50
C MET A 400 -4.96 -0.93 -5.01
N ASP A 401 -5.61 -0.03 -5.76
CA ASP A 401 -5.83 1.34 -5.32
C ASP A 401 -6.94 1.36 -4.26
N PRO A 402 -6.65 1.82 -3.02
CA PRO A 402 -7.61 1.79 -1.93
C PRO A 402 -8.87 2.63 -2.17
N PHE A 403 -8.85 3.59 -3.11
CA PHE A 403 -9.99 4.49 -3.41
C PHE A 403 -10.79 4.09 -4.65
N HIS A 404 -10.40 2.99 -5.32
CA HIS A 404 -11.03 2.45 -6.53
C HIS A 404 -11.54 1.00 -6.36
N VAL A 405 -11.76 0.57 -5.11
CA VAL A 405 -12.25 -0.78 -4.82
C VAL A 405 -13.74 -0.87 -5.17
N THR A 406 -14.12 -1.86 -5.99
CA THR A 406 -15.50 -2.01 -6.49
C THR A 406 -16.47 -2.65 -5.48
N ASP A 407 -15.98 -3.49 -4.56
CA ASP A 407 -16.77 -4.02 -3.45
C ASP A 407 -16.59 -3.13 -2.21
N GLU A 408 -17.59 -2.30 -1.94
CA GLU A 408 -17.59 -1.37 -0.82
C GLU A 408 -17.87 -2.05 0.54
N SER A 409 -18.44 -3.26 0.52
CA SER A 409 -18.95 -3.94 1.72
C SER A 409 -17.87 -4.62 2.57
N ARG A 410 -16.68 -4.84 1.99
CA ARG A 410 -15.56 -5.59 2.59
C ARG A 410 -14.28 -4.77 2.61
N LEU A 411 -13.44 -5.05 3.61
CA LEU A 411 -12.12 -4.46 3.76
C LEU A 411 -11.09 -5.38 3.12
N TYR A 412 -10.27 -4.89 2.20
CA TYR A 412 -9.32 -5.70 1.43
C TYR A 412 -7.86 -5.44 1.81
N CYS A 413 -7.06 -6.52 1.81
CA CYS A 413 -5.60 -6.40 1.82
C CYS A 413 -5.14 -5.91 0.44
N LEU A 414 -4.37 -4.82 0.39
CA LEU A 414 -4.03 -4.20 -0.89
C LEU A 414 -3.13 -5.09 -1.75
N SER A 415 -2.19 -5.83 -1.14
CA SER A 415 -1.22 -6.62 -1.90
C SER A 415 -1.77 -7.95 -2.43
N SER A 416 -2.66 -8.60 -1.67
CA SER A 416 -3.23 -9.90 -2.04
C SER A 416 -4.63 -9.82 -2.66
N GLY A 417 -5.35 -8.72 -2.42
CA GLY A 417 -6.74 -8.53 -2.83
C GLY A 417 -7.72 -9.42 -2.05
N ILE A 418 -7.32 -9.96 -0.90
CA ILE A 418 -8.18 -10.83 -0.08
C ILE A 418 -8.96 -10.01 0.94
N PRO A 419 -10.28 -10.24 1.08
CA PRO A 419 -11.08 -9.56 2.07
C PRO A 419 -10.75 -10.04 3.49
N ALA A 420 -10.63 -9.11 4.42
CA ALA A 420 -10.56 -9.38 5.84
C ALA A 420 -11.83 -10.08 6.33
N SER A 421 -11.68 -11.00 7.29
CA SER A 421 -12.83 -11.53 8.04
C SER A 421 -13.58 -10.39 8.75
N GLU A 422 -14.88 -10.55 8.99
CA GLU A 422 -15.71 -9.52 9.63
C GLU A 422 -15.15 -9.06 10.99
N GLU A 423 -14.61 -9.98 11.79
CA GLU A 423 -13.99 -9.66 13.08
C GLU A 423 -12.75 -8.76 12.93
N ILE A 424 -11.85 -9.09 12.00
CA ILE A 424 -10.66 -8.28 11.69
C ILE A 424 -11.06 -6.91 11.12
N ALA A 425 -12.03 -6.88 10.22
CA ALA A 425 -12.52 -5.63 9.64
C ALA A 425 -13.08 -4.70 10.71
N LYS A 426 -13.89 -5.25 11.63
CA LYS A 426 -14.44 -4.50 12.77
C LYS A 426 -13.33 -3.98 13.68
N ASP A 427 -12.41 -4.84 14.10
CA ASP A 427 -11.29 -4.47 14.98
C ASP A 427 -10.43 -3.34 14.38
N LEU A 428 -10.10 -3.43 13.09
CA LEU A 428 -9.26 -2.42 12.42
C LEU A 428 -9.96 -1.07 12.26
N LEU A 429 -11.24 -1.06 11.88
CA LEU A 429 -12.00 0.17 11.66
C LEU A 429 -12.37 0.87 12.98
N GLU A 430 -12.68 0.11 14.04
CA GLU A 430 -13.09 0.67 15.34
C GLU A 430 -11.90 1.00 16.27
N ALA A 431 -10.70 0.46 16.00
CA ALA A 431 -9.55 0.60 16.89
C ALA A 431 -9.20 2.05 17.30
N PRO A 432 -9.14 3.04 16.38
CA PRO A 432 -8.85 4.42 16.76
C PRO A 432 -9.89 5.00 17.73
N CYS A 433 -11.18 4.83 17.43
CA CYS A 433 -12.29 5.31 18.27
C CYS A 433 -12.29 4.63 19.64
N LYS A 434 -12.11 3.31 19.69
CA LYS A 434 -12.04 2.55 20.94
C LYS A 434 -10.85 2.97 21.80
N GLY A 435 -9.70 3.23 21.19
CA GLY A 435 -8.54 3.78 21.90
C GLY A 435 -8.80 5.16 22.51
N GLN A 436 -9.50 6.03 21.78
CA GLN A 436 -9.90 7.34 22.30
C GLN A 436 -10.87 7.25 23.47
N SER A 437 -11.89 6.38 23.38
CA SER A 437 -12.81 6.14 24.51
C SER A 437 -12.08 5.61 25.75
N GLN A 438 -11.12 4.70 25.57
CA GLN A 438 -10.30 4.18 26.67
C GLN A 438 -9.41 5.24 27.31
N MET A 439 -8.86 6.16 26.50
CA MET A 439 -8.12 7.30 27.03
C MET A 439 -9.01 8.19 27.91
N LYS A 440 -10.21 8.55 27.43
CA LYS A 440 -11.16 9.38 28.20
C LYS A 440 -11.57 8.69 29.50
N GLN A 441 -11.87 7.39 29.44
CA GLN A 441 -12.18 6.58 30.62
C GLN A 441 -11.01 6.57 31.62
N PHE A 442 -9.77 6.37 31.14
CA PHE A 442 -8.58 6.41 31.99
C PHE A 442 -8.41 7.76 32.70
N ILE A 443 -8.66 8.86 32.00
CA ILE A 443 -8.59 10.21 32.58
C ILE A 443 -9.63 10.37 33.69
N SER A 444 -10.90 10.02 33.43
CA SER A 444 -11.97 10.11 34.43
C SER A 444 -11.65 9.28 35.67
N GLU A 445 -11.47 7.97 35.50
CA GLU A 445 -11.39 7.03 36.63
C GLU A 445 -10.15 7.21 37.50
N ARG A 446 -9.04 7.74 36.94
CA ARG A 446 -7.73 7.75 37.61
C ARG A 446 -7.16 9.14 37.87
N LEU A 447 -7.46 10.13 37.04
CA LEU A 447 -6.91 11.48 37.17
C LEU A 447 -7.92 12.47 37.73
N THR A 448 -9.22 12.27 37.47
CA THR A 448 -10.29 13.13 37.97
C THR A 448 -10.94 12.54 39.22
N ASP A 449 -11.53 11.35 39.10
CA ASP A 449 -12.32 10.72 40.17
C ASP A 449 -11.43 10.02 41.21
N ALA A 450 -10.21 9.65 40.81
CA ALA A 450 -9.24 8.89 41.60
C ALA A 450 -9.79 7.56 42.18
N GLY A 451 -10.88 7.03 41.61
CA GLY A 451 -11.52 5.78 42.06
C GLY A 451 -10.72 4.52 41.73
N VAL A 452 -9.81 4.59 40.75
CA VAL A 452 -8.89 3.51 40.39
C VAL A 452 -7.45 3.97 40.57
N SER A 453 -6.62 3.15 41.23
CA SER A 453 -5.19 3.46 41.42
C SER A 453 -4.49 3.73 40.08
N PHE A 454 -3.70 4.80 40.02
CA PHE A 454 -2.94 5.18 38.83
C PHE A 454 -2.08 4.02 38.27
N HIS A 455 -1.45 3.25 39.16
CA HIS A 455 -0.57 2.15 38.79
C HIS A 455 -1.30 0.83 38.49
N ALA A 456 -2.62 0.76 38.69
CA ALA A 456 -3.41 -0.42 38.38
C ALA A 456 -3.22 -0.85 36.91
N PRO A 457 -3.24 -2.17 36.60
CA PRO A 457 -3.06 -2.66 35.23
C PRO A 457 -4.01 -1.98 34.23
N ILE A 458 -3.54 -1.76 33.01
CA ILE A 458 -4.37 -1.31 31.88
C ILE A 458 -4.65 -2.54 31.03
N LYS A 459 -5.94 -2.85 30.79
CA LYS A 459 -6.35 -4.02 30.00
C LYS A 459 -5.84 -3.88 28.57
N ARG A 460 -5.31 -4.98 28.02
CA ARG A 460 -4.87 -5.03 26.61
C ARG A 460 -6.04 -5.28 25.68
N ASN A 461 -6.06 -4.62 24.52
CA ASN A 461 -7.06 -4.84 23.50
C ASN A 461 -6.77 -6.10 22.68
N LYS A 462 -5.50 -6.32 22.29
CA LYS A 462 -5.10 -7.42 21.40
C LYS A 462 -5.94 -7.51 20.11
N PHE A 463 -6.24 -6.37 19.48
CA PHE A 463 -6.99 -6.33 18.22
C PHE A 463 -6.38 -7.25 17.18
N LYS A 464 -7.24 -7.96 16.46
CA LYS A 464 -6.84 -8.75 15.30
C LYS A 464 -6.61 -7.81 14.13
N THR A 465 -5.48 -7.98 13.46
CA THR A 465 -5.11 -7.24 12.24
C THR A 465 -5.00 -8.19 11.06
N PHE A 466 -4.73 -7.67 9.86
CA PHE A 466 -4.44 -8.51 8.69
C PHE A 466 -3.30 -9.51 8.91
N GLN A 467 -2.34 -9.21 9.80
CA GLN A 467 -1.32 -10.18 10.20
C GLN A 467 -1.93 -11.47 10.79
N SER A 468 -3.11 -11.39 11.38
CA SER A 468 -3.82 -12.55 11.95
C SER A 468 -4.33 -13.51 10.87
N MET A 469 -4.37 -13.07 9.61
CA MET A 469 -4.73 -13.89 8.45
C MET A 469 -3.52 -14.61 7.83
N ALA A 470 -2.30 -14.30 8.29
CA ALA A 470 -1.09 -14.92 7.76
C ALA A 470 -1.12 -16.45 7.97
N LEU A 471 -0.61 -17.21 7.00
CA LEU A 471 -0.57 -18.66 7.12
C LEU A 471 0.34 -19.07 8.29
N VAL A 472 -0.17 -20.03 9.06
CA VAL A 472 0.55 -20.66 10.17
C VAL A 472 0.71 -22.14 9.83
N LYS A 473 1.96 -22.61 9.83
CA LYS A 473 2.26 -24.04 9.74
C LYS A 473 2.57 -24.55 11.15
N LYS A 474 1.88 -25.61 11.57
CA LYS A 474 2.24 -26.34 12.78
C LYS A 474 3.39 -27.29 12.48
N ALA A 475 4.48 -27.19 13.24
CA ALA A 475 5.61 -28.11 13.20
C ALA A 475 5.79 -28.76 14.56
N VAL A 476 6.19 -30.03 14.59
CA VAL A 476 6.51 -30.72 15.85
C VAL A 476 8.01 -30.65 16.06
N SER A 477 8.44 -30.08 17.18
CA SER A 477 9.87 -30.05 17.54
C SER A 477 10.40 -31.44 17.88
N SER A 478 11.72 -31.61 17.89
CA SER A 478 12.40 -32.82 18.38
C SER A 478 12.06 -33.21 19.82
N LYS A 479 11.40 -32.32 20.59
CA LYS A 479 10.88 -32.57 21.94
C LYS A 479 9.36 -32.80 21.99
N ASN A 480 8.72 -33.16 20.88
CA ASN A 480 7.25 -33.33 20.75
C ASN A 480 6.41 -32.10 21.14
N LYS A 481 7.03 -30.91 21.21
CA LYS A 481 6.30 -29.66 21.41
C LYS A 481 5.82 -29.14 20.06
N GLU A 482 4.52 -28.88 19.91
CA GLU A 482 3.98 -28.15 18.76
C GLU A 482 4.54 -26.71 18.75
N ILE A 483 5.13 -26.33 17.63
CA ILE A 483 5.62 -24.99 17.34
C ILE A 483 4.80 -24.46 16.17
N GLU A 484 4.17 -23.30 16.36
CA GLU A 484 3.55 -22.55 15.28
C GLU A 484 4.59 -21.72 14.54
N LEU A 485 4.86 -22.09 13.28
CA LEU A 485 5.68 -21.30 12.37
C LEU A 485 4.76 -20.37 11.59
N LYS A 486 4.75 -19.09 11.98
CA LYS A 486 4.02 -18.04 11.27
C LYS A 486 4.79 -17.62 10.02
N ALA A 487 4.06 -17.18 8.99
CA ALA A 487 4.65 -16.51 7.84
C ALA A 487 5.23 -15.16 8.28
N GLU A 488 6.45 -15.19 8.81
CA GLU A 488 7.24 -13.99 9.10
C GLU A 488 8.48 -13.92 8.18
N ARG A 489 8.68 -12.76 7.54
CA ARG A 489 9.78 -12.54 6.57
C ARG A 489 11.17 -12.78 7.14
N ASN A 490 11.37 -12.48 8.43
CA ASN A 490 12.67 -12.63 9.09
C ASN A 490 13.02 -14.09 9.37
N LEU A 491 12.04 -15.00 9.43
CA LEU A 491 12.26 -16.41 9.76
C LEU A 491 13.17 -17.09 8.73
N PHE A 492 12.95 -16.82 7.44
CA PHE A 492 13.78 -17.34 6.35
C PHE A 492 15.25 -16.94 6.54
N GLY A 493 15.50 -15.65 6.76
CA GLY A 493 16.87 -15.13 6.97
C GLY A 493 17.52 -15.67 8.24
N GLN A 494 16.75 -15.83 9.32
CA GLN A 494 17.26 -16.43 10.56
C GLN A 494 17.64 -17.89 10.38
N LEU A 495 16.82 -18.69 9.68
CA LEU A 495 17.11 -20.09 9.41
C LEU A 495 18.33 -20.25 8.50
N MET A 496 18.51 -19.36 7.53
CA MET A 496 19.72 -19.32 6.70
C MET A 496 20.99 -19.01 7.52
N ILE A 497 20.93 -18.00 8.39
CA ILE A 497 22.04 -17.66 9.28
C ILE A 497 22.35 -18.83 10.22
N LEU A 498 21.31 -19.47 10.76
CA LEU A 498 21.47 -20.65 11.63
C LEU A 498 22.09 -21.83 10.87
N ALA A 499 21.69 -22.09 9.62
CA ALA A 499 22.30 -23.13 8.80
C ALA A 499 23.79 -22.88 8.61
N VAL A 500 24.18 -21.65 8.24
CA VAL A 500 25.59 -21.25 8.12
C VAL A 500 26.33 -21.38 9.46
N GLN A 501 25.73 -20.91 10.57
CA GLN A 501 26.35 -20.98 11.90
C GLN A 501 26.55 -22.42 12.40
N ASN A 502 25.70 -23.34 11.97
CA ASN A 502 25.74 -24.75 12.35
C ASN A 502 26.39 -25.63 11.27
N ASN A 503 27.06 -25.04 10.27
CA ASN A 503 27.69 -25.75 9.15
C ASN A 503 26.75 -26.75 8.44
N ILE A 504 25.46 -26.41 8.36
CA ILE A 504 24.50 -27.17 7.55
C ILE A 504 24.67 -26.71 6.11
N ASP A 505 24.88 -27.67 5.21
CA ASP A 505 24.96 -27.41 3.77
C ASP A 505 23.71 -26.63 3.32
N LEU A 506 23.93 -25.50 2.64
CA LEU A 506 22.85 -24.67 2.12
C LEU A 506 22.04 -25.38 1.04
N ALA A 507 22.67 -26.23 0.22
CA ALA A 507 21.96 -27.05 -0.76
C ALA A 507 20.97 -27.98 -0.06
N VAL A 508 21.39 -28.64 1.02
CA VAL A 508 20.52 -29.47 1.87
C VAL A 508 19.45 -28.60 2.54
N THR A 509 19.82 -27.44 3.09
CA THR A 509 18.91 -26.51 3.75
C THR A 509 17.78 -26.07 2.82
N PHE A 510 18.09 -25.77 1.56
CA PHE A 510 17.10 -25.37 0.55
C PHE A 510 16.24 -26.52 0.02
N THR A 511 16.54 -27.78 0.34
CA THR A 511 15.60 -28.88 0.08
C THR A 511 14.39 -28.85 1.02
N TYR A 512 14.46 -28.08 2.12
CA TYR A 512 13.37 -27.91 3.07
C TYR A 512 12.72 -26.53 2.96
N PRO A 513 11.39 -26.42 3.16
CA PRO A 513 10.71 -25.14 3.20
C PRO A 513 11.12 -24.34 4.45
N LEU A 514 11.95 -23.32 4.28
CA LEU A 514 12.47 -22.43 5.34
C LEU A 514 11.43 -21.41 5.86
N GLY A 515 10.15 -21.73 5.70
CA GLY A 515 9.02 -20.90 6.07
C GLY A 515 7.71 -21.52 5.56
N PRO A 516 6.55 -21.04 6.05
CA PRO A 516 5.26 -21.53 5.57
C PRO A 516 4.94 -21.07 4.14
N VAL A 517 5.61 -20.03 3.63
CA VAL A 517 5.43 -19.51 2.28
C VAL A 517 6.78 -19.10 1.66
N PRO A 518 6.96 -19.25 0.33
CA PRO A 518 8.11 -18.71 -0.38
C PRO A 518 7.92 -17.19 -0.60
N TRP A 519 8.55 -16.35 0.22
CA TRP A 519 8.40 -14.88 0.19
C TRP A 519 8.75 -14.21 -1.14
N ALA A 520 9.53 -14.87 -1.98
CA ALA A 520 9.83 -14.38 -3.33
C ALA A 520 8.61 -14.46 -4.27
N LEU A 521 7.66 -15.35 -3.98
CA LEU A 521 6.57 -15.76 -4.86
C LEU A 521 5.18 -15.69 -4.18
N ALA A 522 5.09 -15.31 -2.91
CA ALA A 522 3.82 -15.29 -2.20
C ALA A 522 3.76 -14.22 -1.10
N THR A 523 2.54 -13.72 -0.87
CA THR A 523 2.18 -12.86 0.26
C THR A 523 2.07 -13.68 1.56
N ALA A 524 1.99 -12.99 2.71
CA ALA A 524 1.99 -13.62 4.04
C ALA A 524 0.80 -14.57 4.29
N ASP A 525 -0.31 -14.33 3.60
CA ASP A 525 -1.54 -15.14 3.56
C ASP A 525 -1.44 -16.34 2.58
N GLY A 526 -0.25 -16.61 2.01
CA GLY A 526 0.01 -17.80 1.20
C GLY A 526 -0.37 -17.69 -0.25
N VAL A 527 -0.58 -16.47 -0.71
CA VAL A 527 -1.23 -16.21 -1.98
C VAL A 527 -0.18 -15.72 -2.99
N PRO A 528 -0.13 -16.27 -4.22
CA PRO A 528 0.83 -15.84 -5.23
C PRO A 528 0.76 -14.33 -5.51
N PHE A 529 1.89 -13.65 -5.67
CA PHE A 529 1.89 -12.28 -6.20
C PHE A 529 1.27 -12.22 -7.60
N LYS A 530 0.54 -11.14 -7.89
CA LYS A 530 -0.08 -10.89 -9.21
C LYS A 530 0.56 -9.72 -9.96
N SER A 531 0.74 -9.91 -11.25
CA SER A 531 1.11 -8.85 -12.19
C SER A 531 -0.09 -8.50 -13.07
N ASP A 532 -0.20 -7.24 -13.48
CA ASP A 532 -1.12 -6.82 -14.53
C ASP A 532 -0.77 -7.52 -15.86
N LYS A 533 -1.61 -8.48 -16.27
CA LYS A 533 -1.44 -9.30 -17.48
C LYS A 533 -1.47 -8.45 -18.76
N ALA A 534 -2.34 -7.45 -18.80
CA ALA A 534 -2.59 -6.67 -20.01
C ALA A 534 -1.35 -5.90 -20.49
N LYS A 535 -0.42 -5.61 -19.56
CA LYS A 535 0.87 -4.98 -19.90
C LYS A 535 1.68 -5.79 -20.92
N LEU A 536 1.66 -7.12 -20.86
CA LEU A 536 2.39 -7.94 -21.82
C LEU A 536 1.76 -7.84 -23.22
N LEU A 537 0.42 -7.84 -23.31
CA LEU A 537 -0.28 -7.63 -24.58
C LEU A 537 0.10 -6.28 -25.20
N HIS A 538 0.09 -5.20 -24.42
CA HIS A 538 0.48 -3.88 -24.90
C HIS A 538 1.95 -3.80 -25.37
N VAL A 539 2.87 -4.48 -24.67
CA VAL A 539 4.29 -4.55 -25.05
C VAL A 539 4.50 -5.34 -26.35
N LEU A 540 3.72 -6.40 -26.58
CA LEU A 540 3.82 -7.18 -27.82
C LEU A 540 3.10 -6.50 -29.00
N GLU A 541 2.09 -5.68 -28.71
CA GLU A 541 1.33 -4.93 -29.71
C GLU A 541 2.06 -3.67 -30.20
N SER A 542 2.84 -3.00 -29.35
CA SER A 542 3.37 -1.65 -29.61
C SER A 542 4.20 -1.47 -30.88
N ASN A 543 4.59 -2.57 -31.52
CA ASN A 543 5.45 -2.57 -32.70
C ASN A 543 4.69 -2.68 -34.03
N LEU A 544 3.35 -2.79 -34.05
CA LEU A 544 2.61 -3.11 -35.29
C LEU A 544 1.31 -2.33 -35.52
N PRO A 545 1.00 -1.98 -36.79
CA PRO A 545 -0.24 -1.31 -37.15
C PRO A 545 -1.45 -2.25 -37.01
N SER A 546 -2.56 -1.73 -36.49
CA SER A 546 -3.85 -2.45 -36.44
C SER A 546 -4.37 -2.76 -37.84
N VAL A 547 -5.05 -3.90 -38.01
CA VAL A 547 -5.62 -4.31 -39.30
C VAL A 547 -6.80 -3.41 -39.65
N THR A 548 -6.76 -2.75 -40.81
CA THR A 548 -7.81 -1.85 -41.30
C THR A 548 -8.88 -2.55 -42.16
N ASN A 549 -8.58 -3.70 -42.75
CA ASN A 549 -9.51 -4.45 -43.59
C ASN A 549 -10.17 -5.60 -42.81
N VAL A 550 -11.49 -5.52 -42.65
CA VAL A 550 -12.29 -6.60 -42.03
C VAL A 550 -12.48 -7.74 -43.04
N PRO A 551 -12.21 -9.01 -42.67
CA PRO A 551 -12.40 -10.16 -43.56
C PRO A 551 -13.86 -10.34 -44.02
N GLN A 552 -14.06 -11.04 -45.14
CA GLN A 552 -15.39 -11.43 -45.58
C GLN A 552 -16.00 -12.43 -44.61
N ARG A 553 -17.21 -12.13 -44.10
CA ARG A 553 -17.90 -12.93 -43.07
C ARG A 553 -18.28 -14.35 -43.51
N GLN A 554 -18.36 -14.59 -44.81
CA GLN A 554 -18.75 -15.89 -45.37
C GLN A 554 -17.56 -16.88 -45.41
N THR A 555 -16.33 -16.37 -45.58
CA THR A 555 -15.09 -17.16 -45.61
C THR A 555 -14.31 -17.06 -44.30
N THR A 556 -14.93 -16.55 -43.23
CA THR A 556 -14.28 -16.38 -41.92
C THR A 556 -15.05 -17.16 -40.86
N ALA A 557 -14.35 -17.90 -40.00
CA ALA A 557 -14.97 -18.50 -38.82
C ALA A 557 -14.83 -17.56 -37.62
N TYR A 558 -15.87 -17.45 -36.80
CA TYR A 558 -15.86 -16.57 -35.63
C TYR A 558 -15.86 -17.37 -34.34
N ILE A 559 -14.81 -17.27 -33.53
CA ILE A 559 -14.73 -17.90 -32.21
C ILE A 559 -14.93 -16.83 -31.15
N CYS A 560 -15.88 -17.07 -30.25
CA CYS A 560 -16.20 -16.20 -29.13
C CYS A 560 -15.78 -16.85 -27.82
N ASP A 561 -15.00 -16.12 -27.03
CA ASP A 561 -14.83 -16.39 -25.60
C ASP A 561 -16.16 -16.09 -24.89
N GLY A 562 -16.92 -17.15 -24.63
CA GLY A 562 -18.26 -17.09 -24.06
C GLY A 562 -18.24 -16.53 -22.64
N ASN A 563 -17.23 -16.87 -21.84
CA ASN A 563 -17.10 -16.38 -20.48
C ASN A 563 -16.81 -14.86 -20.45
N ALA A 564 -15.95 -14.39 -21.34
CA ALA A 564 -15.74 -12.96 -21.53
C ALA A 564 -17.02 -12.24 -21.99
N LEU A 565 -17.79 -12.84 -22.91
CA LEU A 565 -19.06 -12.27 -23.36
C LEU A 565 -20.05 -12.13 -22.19
N LEU A 566 -20.22 -13.18 -21.37
CA LEU A 566 -21.10 -13.18 -20.20
C LEU A 566 -20.75 -12.06 -19.21
N HIS A 567 -19.45 -11.86 -18.96
CA HIS A 567 -18.95 -10.80 -18.09
C HIS A 567 -19.11 -9.39 -18.68
N SER A 568 -19.22 -9.27 -20.00
CA SER A 568 -19.35 -7.98 -20.72
C SER A 568 -20.80 -7.50 -20.90
N LEU A 569 -21.80 -8.28 -20.50
CA LEU A 569 -23.21 -7.92 -20.67
C LEU A 569 -23.59 -6.66 -19.87
N ILE A 570 -24.22 -5.70 -20.56
CA ILE A 570 -24.74 -4.45 -19.98
C ILE A 570 -26.27 -4.41 -20.19
N GLY A 571 -27.01 -3.88 -19.22
CA GLY A 571 -28.48 -3.78 -19.29
C GLY A 571 -29.12 -5.16 -19.26
N ILE A 572 -29.05 -5.83 -18.11
CA ILE A 572 -29.49 -7.22 -17.95
C ILE A 572 -31.01 -7.29 -18.00
N PRO A 573 -31.61 -8.05 -18.94
CA PRO A 573 -33.06 -8.24 -19.01
C PRO A 573 -33.67 -8.83 -17.74
N GLU A 574 -34.99 -8.73 -17.59
CA GLU A 574 -35.69 -9.14 -16.37
C GLU A 574 -35.68 -10.65 -16.13
N THR A 575 -35.57 -11.45 -17.20
CA THR A 575 -35.64 -12.92 -17.13
C THR A 575 -34.45 -13.59 -17.82
N PHE A 576 -34.11 -14.80 -17.37
CA PHE A 576 -33.04 -15.58 -17.97
C PHE A 576 -33.31 -15.96 -19.43
N GLY A 577 -34.56 -16.14 -19.86
CA GLY A 577 -34.91 -16.37 -21.27
C GLY A 577 -34.63 -15.16 -22.16
N GLN A 578 -34.90 -13.94 -21.67
CA GLN A 578 -34.51 -12.73 -22.39
C GLN A 578 -32.98 -12.56 -22.42
N ILE A 579 -32.27 -13.03 -21.39
CA ILE A 579 -30.80 -13.09 -21.39
C ILE A 579 -30.30 -14.07 -22.46
N THR A 580 -30.90 -15.25 -22.59
CA THR A 580 -30.48 -16.24 -23.61
C THR A 580 -30.72 -15.74 -25.03
N GLU A 581 -31.82 -15.03 -25.28
CA GLU A 581 -32.08 -14.33 -26.55
C GLU A 581 -31.05 -13.23 -26.81
N LYS A 582 -30.81 -12.36 -25.83
CA LYS A 582 -29.84 -11.26 -25.95
C LYS A 582 -28.43 -11.75 -26.25
N ILE A 583 -27.98 -12.83 -25.61
CA ILE A 583 -26.65 -13.42 -25.87
C ILE A 583 -26.58 -13.97 -27.30
N PHE A 584 -27.64 -14.65 -27.76
CA PHE A 584 -27.71 -15.16 -29.13
C PHE A 584 -27.63 -14.04 -30.17
N ASP A 585 -28.36 -12.94 -29.93
CA ASP A 585 -28.40 -11.78 -30.84
C ASP A 585 -27.09 -10.98 -30.87
N LEU A 586 -26.27 -11.08 -29.83
CA LEU A 586 -24.92 -10.52 -29.80
C LEU A 586 -23.93 -11.33 -30.65
N LEU A 587 -24.22 -12.60 -30.97
CA LEU A 587 -23.36 -13.39 -31.82
C LEU A 587 -23.45 -12.89 -33.27
N PRO A 588 -22.31 -12.69 -33.95
CA PRO A 588 -22.34 -12.18 -35.29
C PRO A 588 -22.81 -13.24 -36.31
N LYS A 589 -23.32 -12.77 -37.44
CA LYS A 589 -23.81 -13.62 -38.55
C LYS A 589 -22.66 -14.08 -39.45
N TYR A 590 -21.88 -15.06 -38.97
CA TYR A 590 -20.89 -15.80 -39.76
C TYR A 590 -21.43 -17.20 -40.08
N SER A 591 -20.91 -17.84 -41.13
CA SER A 591 -21.29 -19.21 -41.53
C SER A 591 -20.98 -20.22 -40.42
N ARG A 592 -19.86 -20.03 -39.72
CA ARG A 592 -19.46 -20.81 -38.55
C ARG A 592 -19.17 -19.91 -37.35
N VAL A 593 -19.81 -20.22 -36.21
CA VAL A 593 -19.59 -19.53 -34.94
C VAL A 593 -19.33 -20.51 -33.80
N ASP A 594 -18.20 -20.38 -33.14
CA ASP A 594 -17.80 -21.25 -32.04
C ASP A 594 -17.94 -20.47 -30.71
N PHE A 595 -18.89 -20.86 -29.86
CA PHE A 595 -19.14 -20.27 -28.55
C PHE A 595 -18.49 -21.13 -27.46
N VAL A 596 -17.30 -20.71 -27.00
CA VAL A 596 -16.44 -21.51 -26.12
C VAL A 596 -16.56 -21.03 -24.67
N THR A 597 -16.89 -21.93 -23.74
CA THR A 597 -17.08 -21.61 -22.31
C THR A 597 -16.13 -22.42 -21.42
N ASP A 598 -15.94 -21.96 -20.18
CA ASP A 598 -15.20 -22.72 -19.16
C ASP A 598 -16.03 -23.92 -18.67
N SER A 599 -15.32 -24.94 -18.18
CA SER A 599 -15.87 -26.01 -17.32
C SER A 599 -15.42 -25.77 -15.88
N TYR A 600 -16.24 -26.12 -14.89
CA TYR A 600 -15.87 -25.95 -13.48
C TYR A 600 -15.68 -27.29 -12.79
N ARG A 601 -14.51 -27.47 -12.17
CA ARG A 601 -14.20 -28.67 -11.35
C ARG A 601 -13.91 -28.26 -9.92
N GLU A 602 -14.23 -29.14 -8.96
CA GLU A 602 -13.95 -28.90 -7.54
C GLU A 602 -12.45 -28.71 -7.27
N ASN A 603 -11.60 -29.56 -7.85
CA ASN A 603 -10.15 -29.53 -7.66
C ASN A 603 -9.43 -28.82 -8.81
N SER A 604 -9.63 -27.50 -8.91
CA SER A 604 -9.01 -26.67 -9.95
C SER A 604 -7.73 -25.98 -9.49
N ILE A 605 -6.72 -25.90 -10.38
CA ILE A 605 -5.52 -25.06 -10.17
C ILE A 605 -5.86 -23.57 -10.06
N LYS A 606 -7.01 -23.12 -10.59
CA LYS A 606 -7.51 -21.74 -10.47
C LYS A 606 -8.37 -21.52 -9.23
N ALA A 607 -8.49 -22.49 -8.31
CA ALA A 607 -9.28 -22.33 -7.09
C ALA A 607 -8.83 -21.12 -6.24
N ALA A 608 -7.53 -20.87 -6.16
CA ALA A 608 -6.98 -19.69 -5.47
C ALA A 608 -7.42 -18.37 -6.13
N GLU A 609 -7.42 -18.34 -7.46
CA GLU A 609 -7.87 -17.17 -8.24
C GLU A 609 -9.38 -16.92 -8.08
N ARG A 610 -10.17 -18.00 -8.12
CA ARG A 610 -11.62 -17.96 -7.87
C ARG A 610 -11.91 -17.44 -6.46
N LYS A 611 -11.20 -17.93 -5.45
CA LYS A 611 -11.34 -17.47 -4.05
C LYS A 611 -11.01 -15.98 -3.88
N ARG A 612 -10.04 -15.44 -4.64
CA ARG A 612 -9.74 -13.99 -4.65
C ARG A 612 -10.85 -13.16 -5.26
N ARG A 613 -11.44 -13.62 -6.37
CA ARG A 613 -12.59 -12.94 -7.02
C ARG A 613 -13.82 -12.90 -6.11
N GLY A 614 -13.82 -13.70 -5.05
CA GLY A 614 -14.87 -13.78 -4.05
C GLY A 614 -15.79 -14.97 -4.29
N GLY A 615 -16.85 -15.05 -3.51
CA GLY A 615 -17.90 -16.06 -3.68
C GLY A 615 -19.25 -15.41 -3.50
N SER A 616 -20.26 -15.93 -4.19
CA SER A 616 -21.64 -15.51 -4.05
C SER A 616 -22.55 -16.70 -3.75
N GLU A 617 -23.77 -16.39 -3.31
CA GLU A 617 -24.79 -17.39 -3.05
C GLU A 617 -25.15 -18.14 -4.31
N LYS A 618 -25.47 -19.42 -4.13
CA LYS A 618 -26.02 -20.24 -5.20
C LYS A 618 -27.44 -19.74 -5.52
N HIS A 619 -27.66 -19.44 -6.79
CA HIS A 619 -28.98 -19.20 -7.34
C HIS A 619 -29.48 -20.48 -8.00
N ILE A 620 -30.81 -20.69 -7.95
CA ILE A 620 -31.47 -21.76 -8.69
C ILE A 620 -31.95 -21.15 -10.00
N VAL A 621 -31.32 -21.54 -11.11
CA VAL A 621 -31.75 -21.13 -12.45
C VAL A 621 -32.75 -22.19 -12.94
N SER A 622 -34.00 -22.07 -12.49
CA SER A 622 -35.04 -23.10 -12.74
C SER A 622 -35.59 -23.16 -14.17
N GLY A 623 -35.23 -22.19 -15.04
CA GLY A 623 -35.72 -22.12 -16.43
C GLY A 623 -35.85 -20.68 -16.96
N PRO A 624 -36.29 -20.48 -18.22
CA PRO A 624 -36.24 -19.18 -18.91
C PRO A 624 -37.11 -18.09 -18.27
N LYS A 625 -38.19 -18.46 -17.56
CA LYS A 625 -39.04 -17.49 -16.84
C LYS A 625 -38.48 -17.05 -15.49
N THR A 626 -37.36 -17.61 -15.05
CA THR A 626 -36.70 -17.24 -13.79
C THR A 626 -36.21 -15.81 -13.90
N LYS A 627 -36.43 -15.00 -12.84
CA LYS A 627 -35.96 -13.61 -12.81
C LYS A 627 -34.45 -13.55 -12.76
N ALA A 628 -33.87 -12.64 -13.54
CA ALA A 628 -32.46 -12.37 -13.51
C ALA A 628 -32.05 -11.68 -12.19
N PRO A 629 -30.84 -11.94 -11.68
CA PRO A 629 -30.31 -11.25 -10.52
C PRO A 629 -30.07 -9.77 -10.85
N ARG A 630 -30.39 -8.88 -9.91
CA ARG A 630 -30.10 -7.44 -10.04
C ARG A 630 -28.59 -7.15 -10.14
N ASP A 631 -27.79 -7.93 -9.42
CA ASP A 631 -26.33 -7.84 -9.45
C ASP A 631 -25.72 -9.01 -10.24
N TRP A 632 -25.59 -8.79 -11.55
CA TRP A 632 -25.08 -9.77 -12.50
C TRP A 632 -23.61 -10.12 -12.27
N LYS A 633 -22.79 -9.13 -11.89
CA LYS A 633 -21.36 -9.36 -11.62
C LYS A 633 -21.19 -10.29 -10.43
N ARG A 634 -21.96 -10.08 -9.35
CA ARG A 634 -21.96 -10.96 -8.18
C ARG A 634 -22.51 -12.35 -8.50
N PHE A 635 -23.54 -12.47 -9.34
CA PHE A 635 -24.06 -13.78 -9.77
C PHE A 635 -22.96 -14.63 -10.43
N LEU A 636 -22.13 -14.03 -11.30
CA LEU A 636 -21.02 -14.68 -11.99
C LEU A 636 -19.82 -15.02 -11.09
N LEU A 637 -19.83 -14.68 -9.79
CA LEU A 637 -18.76 -15.11 -8.86
C LEU A 637 -18.91 -16.57 -8.41
N ASN A 638 -20.09 -17.17 -8.59
CA ASN A 638 -20.35 -18.55 -8.21
C ASN A 638 -20.27 -19.48 -9.44
N ASN A 639 -19.49 -20.55 -9.32
CA ASN A 639 -19.26 -21.49 -10.43
C ASN A 639 -20.53 -22.24 -10.82
N GLU A 640 -21.33 -22.68 -9.86
CA GLU A 640 -22.58 -23.41 -10.11
C GLU A 640 -23.63 -22.53 -10.81
N ASN A 641 -23.63 -21.22 -10.53
CA ASN A 641 -24.48 -20.27 -11.23
C ASN A 641 -24.11 -20.16 -12.72
N LYS A 642 -22.79 -20.14 -13.01
CA LYS A 642 -22.28 -20.11 -14.38
C LYS A 642 -22.59 -21.40 -15.12
N GLU A 643 -22.38 -22.55 -14.49
CA GLU A 643 -22.72 -23.85 -15.08
C GLU A 643 -24.21 -23.96 -15.42
N GLN A 644 -25.07 -23.57 -14.48
CA GLN A 644 -26.52 -23.57 -14.70
C GLN A 644 -26.91 -22.62 -15.85
N LEU A 645 -26.28 -21.45 -15.96
CA LEU A 645 -26.53 -20.50 -17.04
C LEU A 645 -26.10 -21.06 -18.40
N VAL A 646 -24.91 -21.65 -18.51
CA VAL A 646 -24.41 -22.25 -19.75
C VAL A 646 -25.29 -23.42 -20.18
N GLY A 647 -25.74 -24.26 -19.24
CA GLY A 647 -26.70 -25.32 -19.50
C GLY A 647 -28.05 -24.80 -20.00
N LEU A 648 -28.55 -23.70 -19.42
CA LEU A 648 -29.79 -23.06 -19.89
C LEU A 648 -29.64 -22.49 -21.31
N LEU A 649 -28.51 -21.86 -21.63
CA LEU A 649 -28.24 -21.35 -22.98
C LEU A 649 -28.33 -22.46 -24.02
N LEU A 650 -27.64 -23.57 -23.78
CA LEU A 650 -27.67 -24.73 -24.67
C LEU A 650 -29.10 -25.28 -24.83
N THR A 651 -29.86 -25.36 -23.74
CA THR A 651 -31.25 -25.87 -23.77
C THR A 651 -32.20 -24.95 -24.53
N GLU A 652 -32.08 -23.63 -24.36
CA GLU A 652 -32.93 -22.66 -25.05
C GLU A 652 -32.61 -22.59 -26.55
N TRP A 653 -31.33 -22.62 -26.93
CA TRP A 653 -30.91 -22.48 -28.33
C TRP A 653 -31.26 -23.68 -29.22
N GLN A 654 -31.66 -24.81 -28.61
CA GLN A 654 -32.21 -25.98 -29.32
C GLN A 654 -33.69 -25.83 -29.68
N LYS A 655 -34.38 -24.77 -29.21
CA LYS A 655 -35.81 -24.62 -29.47
C LYS A 655 -36.10 -24.17 -30.91
N PRO A 656 -37.25 -24.55 -31.48
CA PRO A 656 -37.70 -24.09 -32.81
C PRO A 656 -37.67 -22.57 -33.00
N SER A 657 -37.84 -21.78 -31.93
CA SER A 657 -37.76 -20.30 -31.97
C SER A 657 -36.39 -19.74 -32.38
N TYR A 658 -35.34 -20.56 -32.40
CA TYR A 658 -34.00 -20.20 -32.87
C TYR A 658 -33.69 -20.77 -34.27
N ALA A 659 -34.49 -21.71 -34.77
CA ALA A 659 -34.22 -22.44 -36.02
C ALA A 659 -34.12 -21.53 -37.25
N SER A 660 -34.98 -20.51 -37.37
CA SER A 660 -34.93 -19.55 -38.48
C SER A 660 -33.67 -18.67 -38.46
N ARG A 661 -33.12 -18.41 -37.27
CA ARG A 661 -31.88 -17.62 -37.07
C ARG A 661 -30.60 -18.45 -37.24
N LEU A 662 -30.73 -19.77 -37.30
CA LEU A 662 -29.67 -20.74 -37.55
C LEU A 662 -29.60 -21.20 -39.01
N ARG A 663 -30.48 -20.70 -39.89
CA ARG A 663 -30.43 -21.02 -41.32
C ARG A 663 -29.10 -20.53 -41.91
N ASP A 664 -28.43 -21.39 -42.66
CA ASP A 664 -27.11 -21.15 -43.26
C ASP A 664 -25.99 -20.82 -42.25
N ARG A 665 -26.17 -21.23 -40.99
CA ARG A 665 -25.24 -20.97 -39.90
C ARG A 665 -25.07 -22.20 -38.99
N GLU A 666 -23.82 -22.50 -38.71
CA GLU A 666 -23.41 -23.53 -37.76
C GLU A 666 -22.91 -22.87 -36.47
N ILE A 667 -23.49 -23.27 -35.33
CA ILE A 667 -23.01 -22.84 -34.01
C ILE A 667 -22.40 -24.03 -33.27
N PHE A 668 -21.11 -23.97 -33.00
CA PHE A 668 -20.40 -24.92 -32.15
C PHE A 668 -20.44 -24.41 -30.71
N PHE A 669 -21.23 -25.04 -29.84
CA PHE A 669 -21.44 -24.63 -28.47
C PHE A 669 -20.70 -25.55 -27.50
N VAL A 670 -19.77 -25.02 -26.73
CA VAL A 670 -19.07 -25.78 -25.69
C VAL A 670 -19.87 -25.74 -24.39
N CYS A 671 -20.18 -26.92 -23.85
CA CYS A 671 -20.81 -27.08 -22.55
C CYS A 671 -20.14 -28.24 -21.81
N LYS A 672 -19.51 -27.97 -20.66
CA LYS A 672 -18.72 -28.96 -19.93
C LYS A 672 -17.64 -29.58 -20.85
N GLU A 673 -17.51 -30.90 -20.89
CA GLU A 673 -16.48 -31.59 -21.67
C GLU A 673 -16.86 -31.78 -23.14
N GLU A 674 -18.11 -31.48 -23.52
CA GLU A 674 -18.66 -31.74 -24.84
C GLU A 674 -18.81 -30.45 -25.67
N CYS A 675 -18.75 -30.61 -26.99
CA CYS A 675 -19.09 -29.57 -27.96
C CYS A 675 -20.29 -30.02 -28.80
N PHE A 676 -21.29 -29.15 -28.88
CA PHE A 676 -22.55 -29.39 -29.58
C PHE A 676 -22.64 -28.54 -30.84
N LEU A 677 -22.90 -29.15 -31.98
CA LEU A 677 -23.21 -28.47 -33.23
C LEU A 677 -24.71 -28.20 -33.32
N LEU A 678 -25.09 -26.92 -33.28
CA LEU A 678 -26.44 -26.44 -33.51
C LEU A 678 -26.56 -25.94 -34.96
N LYS A 679 -27.45 -26.57 -35.73
CA LYS A 679 -27.75 -26.20 -37.12
C LYS A 679 -29.23 -26.42 -37.46
N SER A 680 -29.72 -25.71 -38.46
CA SER A 680 -31.11 -25.76 -38.91
C SER A 680 -31.16 -25.77 -40.44
N GLN A 681 -31.64 -26.87 -41.02
CA GLN A 681 -31.72 -27.03 -42.48
C GLN A 681 -33.04 -26.48 -43.06
N ASP A 682 -34.14 -26.67 -42.35
CA ASP A 682 -35.50 -26.25 -42.74
C ASP A 682 -35.83 -24.82 -42.24
N GLY A 683 -35.14 -24.33 -41.21
CA GLY A 683 -35.48 -23.09 -40.52
C GLY A 683 -36.62 -23.24 -39.49
N GLU A 684 -37.07 -24.47 -39.23
CA GLU A 684 -38.17 -24.81 -38.33
C GLU A 684 -37.70 -25.68 -37.15
N THR A 685 -36.72 -26.57 -37.38
CA THR A 685 -36.16 -27.46 -36.34
C THR A 685 -34.66 -27.24 -36.16
N VAL A 686 -34.20 -27.30 -34.91
CA VAL A 686 -32.77 -27.24 -34.57
C VAL A 686 -32.28 -28.66 -34.32
N THR A 687 -31.26 -29.06 -35.06
CA THR A 687 -30.50 -30.30 -34.78
C THR A 687 -29.32 -29.98 -33.88
N CYS A 688 -29.03 -30.89 -32.95
CA CYS A 688 -27.99 -30.74 -31.93
C CYS A 688 -27.17 -32.04 -31.89
N ASP A 689 -26.00 -32.03 -32.53
CA ASP A 689 -25.12 -33.18 -32.63
C ASP A 689 -23.86 -32.97 -31.78
N ILE A 690 -23.37 -34.00 -31.10
CA ILE A 690 -22.05 -33.92 -30.43
C ILE A 690 -20.96 -34.00 -31.49
N VAL A 691 -19.93 -33.16 -31.37
CA VAL A 691 -18.74 -33.14 -32.24
C VAL A 691 -17.57 -33.83 -31.52
N PRO A 692 -17.28 -35.11 -31.81
CA PRO A 692 -16.31 -35.90 -31.04
C PRO A 692 -14.89 -35.31 -31.05
N GLU A 693 -14.50 -34.65 -32.14
CA GLU A 693 -13.18 -34.04 -32.33
C GLU A 693 -12.94 -32.82 -31.43
N LEU A 694 -14.01 -32.22 -30.92
CA LEU A 694 -13.98 -31.04 -30.04
C LEU A 694 -14.29 -31.37 -28.57
N VAL A 695 -14.51 -32.65 -28.25
CA VAL A 695 -14.63 -33.12 -26.86
C VAL A 695 -13.28 -32.93 -26.16
N SER A 696 -13.29 -32.29 -24.99
CA SER A 696 -12.06 -31.92 -24.29
C SER A 696 -12.22 -31.93 -22.78
N SER A 697 -11.20 -32.48 -22.11
CA SER A 697 -11.10 -32.44 -20.65
C SER A 697 -10.41 -31.17 -20.13
N GLN A 698 -10.09 -30.20 -20.98
CA GLN A 698 -9.47 -28.93 -20.55
C GLN A 698 -10.47 -28.09 -19.76
N GLU A 699 -10.06 -27.43 -18.67
CA GLU A 699 -11.00 -26.69 -17.83
C GLU A 699 -11.40 -25.33 -18.43
N GLU A 700 -10.45 -24.62 -19.03
CA GLU A 700 -10.59 -23.21 -19.38
C GLU A 700 -10.88 -23.00 -20.88
N ALA A 701 -11.64 -21.95 -21.19
CA ALA A 701 -11.96 -21.59 -22.57
C ALA A 701 -10.71 -21.23 -23.39
N ASP A 702 -9.64 -20.74 -22.76
CA ASP A 702 -8.43 -20.26 -23.44
C ASP A 702 -7.75 -21.32 -24.32
N THR A 703 -7.50 -22.51 -23.77
CA THR A 703 -6.90 -23.65 -24.45
C THR A 703 -7.89 -24.33 -25.39
N ARG A 704 -9.19 -24.31 -25.06
CA ARG A 704 -10.25 -24.82 -25.94
C ARG A 704 -10.41 -23.97 -27.19
N ILE A 705 -10.31 -22.64 -27.09
CA ILE A 705 -10.32 -21.75 -28.25
C ILE A 705 -9.24 -22.16 -29.26
N VAL A 706 -8.04 -22.53 -28.79
CA VAL A 706 -6.96 -23.04 -29.66
C VAL A 706 -7.36 -24.35 -30.34
N LEU A 707 -7.99 -25.29 -29.61
CA LEU A 707 -8.48 -26.54 -30.19
C LEU A 707 -9.50 -26.28 -31.31
N HIS A 708 -10.43 -25.33 -31.09
CA HIS A 708 -11.40 -24.93 -32.11
C HIS A 708 -10.72 -24.27 -33.33
N CYS A 709 -9.70 -23.43 -33.12
CA CYS A 709 -8.87 -22.91 -34.22
C CYS A 709 -8.23 -24.04 -35.04
N CYS A 710 -7.63 -25.05 -34.37
CA CYS A 710 -7.04 -26.20 -35.05
C CYS A 710 -8.07 -26.98 -35.87
N HIS A 711 -9.25 -27.23 -35.31
CA HIS A 711 -10.32 -27.93 -36.01
C HIS A 711 -10.82 -27.15 -37.23
N ILE A 712 -10.99 -25.83 -37.13
CA ILE A 712 -11.33 -24.99 -38.29
C ILE A 712 -10.22 -25.03 -39.34
N ASN A 713 -8.96 -25.02 -38.91
CA ASN A 713 -7.82 -25.10 -39.80
C ASN A 713 -7.80 -26.41 -40.61
N SER A 714 -8.13 -27.55 -39.99
CA SER A 714 -8.08 -28.88 -40.63
C SER A 714 -9.37 -29.33 -41.31
N ALA A 715 -10.55 -28.88 -40.88
CA ALA A 715 -11.84 -29.48 -41.25
C ALA A 715 -12.80 -28.53 -41.97
N SER A 716 -12.36 -27.35 -42.40
CA SER A 716 -13.26 -26.34 -43.00
C SER A 716 -12.65 -25.62 -44.19
N ASP A 717 -12.50 -26.30 -45.32
CA ASP A 717 -11.81 -25.78 -46.53
C ASP A 717 -12.41 -24.47 -47.09
N HIS A 718 -13.70 -24.22 -46.86
CA HIS A 718 -14.40 -22.99 -47.26
C HIS A 718 -14.07 -21.77 -46.38
N ILE A 719 -13.35 -21.97 -45.28
CA ILE A 719 -12.91 -20.90 -44.37
C ILE A 719 -11.46 -20.52 -44.71
N GLU A 720 -11.27 -19.25 -45.05
CA GLU A 720 -9.99 -18.63 -45.39
C GLU A 720 -9.31 -17.96 -44.18
N SER A 721 -10.06 -17.55 -43.16
CA SER A 721 -9.49 -16.91 -41.95
C SER A 721 -10.27 -17.20 -40.67
N ILE A 722 -9.62 -17.04 -39.51
CA ILE A 722 -10.20 -17.29 -38.18
C ILE A 722 -10.18 -16.00 -37.37
N GLN A 723 -11.35 -15.55 -36.91
CA GLN A 723 -11.47 -14.39 -36.02
C GLN A 723 -11.80 -14.85 -34.59
N VAL A 724 -10.94 -14.52 -33.63
CA VAL A 724 -11.11 -14.86 -32.21
C VAL A 724 -11.42 -13.59 -31.42
N ARG A 725 -12.58 -13.56 -30.76
CA ARG A 725 -12.99 -12.48 -29.85
C ARG A 725 -12.68 -12.86 -28.40
N SER A 726 -11.67 -12.22 -27.82
CA SER A 726 -11.39 -12.32 -26.39
C SER A 726 -10.65 -11.06 -25.88
N PRO A 727 -10.94 -10.58 -24.66
CA PRO A 727 -10.11 -9.59 -23.98
C PRO A 727 -8.92 -10.22 -23.24
N ASP A 728 -8.80 -11.56 -23.19
CA ASP A 728 -7.82 -12.23 -22.34
C ASP A 728 -6.43 -12.30 -22.99
N THR A 729 -5.41 -11.95 -22.21
CA THR A 729 -4.01 -12.05 -22.60
C THR A 729 -3.55 -13.52 -22.68
N ASP A 730 -4.15 -14.42 -21.90
CA ASP A 730 -3.81 -15.85 -21.94
C ASP A 730 -4.14 -16.43 -23.32
N VAL A 731 -5.31 -16.08 -23.88
CA VAL A 731 -5.72 -16.44 -25.26
C VAL A 731 -4.74 -15.86 -26.27
N PHE A 732 -4.39 -14.57 -26.16
CA PHE A 732 -3.48 -13.91 -27.10
C PHE A 732 -2.10 -14.60 -27.15
N VAL A 733 -1.51 -14.91 -25.99
CA VAL A 733 -0.20 -15.59 -25.90
C VAL A 733 -0.27 -17.01 -26.49
N LEU A 734 -1.36 -17.74 -26.24
CA LEU A 734 -1.56 -19.06 -26.83
C LEU A 734 -1.73 -18.98 -28.35
N LEU A 735 -2.51 -18.03 -28.86
CA LEU A 735 -2.68 -17.86 -30.31
C LEU A 735 -1.36 -17.50 -31.00
N LEU A 736 -0.49 -16.66 -30.41
CA LEU A 736 0.84 -16.39 -30.96
C LEU A 736 1.68 -17.67 -31.11
N LYS A 737 1.64 -18.54 -30.09
CA LYS A 737 2.39 -19.80 -30.09
C LYS A 737 1.91 -20.77 -31.17
N PHE A 738 0.60 -20.85 -31.38
CA PHE A 738 -0.01 -21.84 -32.28
C PHE A 738 -0.30 -21.32 -33.68
N SER A 739 -0.32 -20.00 -33.92
CA SER A 739 -0.59 -19.41 -35.24
C SER A 739 0.42 -19.85 -36.30
N LEU A 740 1.70 -20.02 -35.92
CA LEU A 740 2.75 -20.52 -36.84
C LEU A 740 2.54 -21.98 -37.28
N LYS A 741 1.66 -22.74 -36.59
CA LYS A 741 1.32 -24.12 -36.93
C LYS A 741 0.03 -24.24 -37.73
N MET A 742 -0.62 -23.12 -38.04
CA MET A 742 -1.87 -23.06 -38.78
C MET A 742 -1.64 -22.40 -40.14
N GLU A 743 -2.34 -22.89 -41.16
CA GLU A 743 -2.26 -22.33 -42.51
C GLU A 743 -3.14 -21.08 -42.63
N LYS A 744 -4.27 -21.08 -41.92
CA LYS A 744 -5.25 -19.98 -41.94
C LYS A 744 -4.82 -18.85 -41.01
N PRO A 745 -4.83 -17.58 -41.46
CA PRO A 745 -4.52 -16.43 -40.62
C PRO A 745 -5.52 -16.27 -39.48
N ILE A 746 -4.97 -16.02 -38.28
CA ILE A 746 -5.71 -15.77 -37.04
C ILE A 746 -5.74 -14.28 -36.72
N LEU A 747 -6.96 -13.76 -36.56
CA LEU A 747 -7.25 -12.36 -36.24
C LEU A 747 -7.84 -12.26 -34.83
N PHE A 748 -7.19 -11.54 -33.95
CA PHE A 748 -7.59 -11.36 -32.56
C PHE A 748 -8.32 -10.03 -32.36
N ASP A 749 -9.60 -10.13 -32.02
CA ASP A 749 -10.51 -9.02 -31.80
C ASP A 749 -10.60 -8.71 -30.30
N THR A 750 -10.08 -7.55 -29.89
CA THR A 750 -9.97 -7.18 -28.47
C THR A 750 -10.35 -5.72 -28.22
N GLY A 751 -10.59 -5.34 -26.97
CA GLY A 751 -11.05 -4.01 -26.58
C GLY A 751 -12.56 -3.77 -26.74
N THR A 752 -13.03 -2.62 -26.26
CA THR A 752 -14.46 -2.23 -26.20
C THR A 752 -14.67 -0.80 -26.71
N GLY A 753 -15.86 -0.53 -27.26
CA GLY A 753 -16.22 0.79 -27.81
C GLY A 753 -15.19 1.31 -28.80
N ASN A 754 -14.77 2.57 -28.64
CA ASN A 754 -13.77 3.23 -29.48
C ASN A 754 -12.35 2.64 -29.37
N LYS A 755 -12.10 1.76 -28.38
CA LYS A 755 -10.81 1.08 -28.17
C LYS A 755 -10.80 -0.35 -28.72
N ARG A 756 -11.90 -0.79 -29.36
CA ARG A 756 -11.96 -2.10 -30.02
C ARG A 756 -11.08 -2.10 -31.26
N ARG A 757 -10.26 -3.14 -31.41
CA ARG A 757 -9.30 -3.28 -32.51
C ARG A 757 -9.10 -4.74 -32.88
N LEU A 758 -8.71 -4.96 -34.13
CA LEU A 758 -8.44 -6.27 -34.71
C LEU A 758 -6.95 -6.40 -35.01
N ILE A 759 -6.33 -7.45 -34.47
CA ILE A 759 -4.89 -7.68 -34.49
C ILE A 759 -4.60 -8.95 -35.28
N ASN A 760 -3.71 -8.91 -36.29
CA ASN A 760 -3.28 -10.11 -37.00
C ASN A 760 -2.18 -10.84 -36.22
N VAL A 761 -2.57 -11.83 -35.43
CA VAL A 761 -1.66 -12.59 -34.57
C VAL A 761 -0.68 -13.44 -35.38
N THR A 762 -1.08 -13.89 -36.56
CA THR A 762 -0.21 -14.68 -37.43
C THR A 762 0.93 -13.84 -37.98
N GLU A 763 0.65 -12.59 -38.34
CA GLU A 763 1.68 -11.65 -38.79
C GLU A 763 2.64 -11.26 -37.67
N ILE A 764 2.11 -11.00 -36.46
CA ILE A 764 2.97 -10.76 -35.28
C ILE A 764 3.93 -11.94 -35.07
N ALA A 765 3.41 -13.17 -35.07
CA ALA A 765 4.22 -14.35 -34.81
C ALA A 765 5.29 -14.57 -35.89
N LYS A 766 5.03 -14.23 -37.17
CA LYS A 766 6.00 -14.34 -38.27
C LYS A 766 7.15 -13.34 -38.19
N GLN A 767 6.91 -12.17 -37.58
CA GLN A 767 7.93 -11.14 -37.42
C GLN A 767 8.77 -11.32 -36.15
N MET A 768 8.32 -12.18 -35.24
CA MET A 768 9.05 -12.54 -34.03
C MET A 768 9.98 -13.72 -34.29
N ASP A 769 11.11 -13.75 -33.58
CA ASP A 769 11.99 -14.92 -33.55
C ASP A 769 11.24 -16.19 -33.11
N GLU A 770 11.47 -17.30 -33.81
CA GLU A 770 10.73 -18.55 -33.57
C GLU A 770 10.99 -19.12 -32.17
N HIS A 771 12.22 -19.02 -31.66
CA HIS A 771 12.53 -19.46 -30.29
C HIS A 771 11.78 -18.62 -29.26
N LEU A 772 11.66 -17.31 -29.51
CA LEU A 772 10.91 -16.41 -28.66
C LEU A 772 9.42 -16.75 -28.64
N VAL A 773 8.78 -16.90 -29.81
CA VAL A 773 7.36 -17.32 -29.92
C VAL A 773 7.15 -18.65 -29.20
N ASN A 774 8.13 -19.57 -29.34
CA ASN A 774 8.08 -20.86 -28.69
C ASN A 774 8.18 -20.79 -27.16
N ALA A 775 8.91 -19.81 -26.63
CA ALA A 775 9.13 -19.57 -25.21
C ALA A 775 8.06 -18.68 -24.54
N LEU A 776 7.25 -17.94 -25.32
CA LEU A 776 6.25 -17.00 -24.80
C LEU A 776 5.30 -17.60 -23.75
N PRO A 777 4.73 -18.81 -23.89
CA PRO A 777 3.87 -19.39 -22.86
C PRO A 777 4.61 -19.61 -21.53
N ALA A 778 5.86 -20.10 -21.59
CA ALA A 778 6.69 -20.30 -20.40
C ALA A 778 7.10 -18.96 -19.78
N PHE A 779 7.43 -17.97 -20.60
CA PHE A 779 7.71 -16.60 -20.17
C PHE A 779 6.50 -15.96 -19.49
N HIS A 780 5.31 -16.13 -20.05
CA HIS A 780 4.05 -15.62 -19.48
C HIS A 780 3.76 -16.24 -18.11
N ALA A 781 3.99 -17.55 -17.97
CA ALA A 781 3.87 -18.24 -16.68
C ALA A 781 4.97 -17.80 -15.68
N PHE A 782 6.22 -17.67 -16.11
CA PHE A 782 7.35 -17.27 -15.27
C PHE A 782 7.21 -15.84 -14.72
N THR A 783 6.61 -14.95 -15.50
CA THR A 783 6.39 -13.53 -15.16
C THR A 783 5.06 -13.29 -14.43
N GLY A 784 4.38 -14.36 -14.00
CA GLY A 784 3.10 -14.34 -13.28
C GLY A 784 1.89 -14.54 -14.20
N SER A 785 1.00 -15.47 -13.85
CA SER A 785 -0.26 -15.76 -14.57
C SER A 785 -1.40 -16.02 -13.57
N ASP A 786 -2.55 -16.54 -14.01
CA ASP A 786 -3.62 -16.91 -13.07
C ASP A 786 -3.25 -18.06 -12.14
N SER A 787 -2.34 -18.94 -12.59
CA SER A 787 -1.94 -20.15 -11.86
C SER A 787 -0.51 -20.08 -11.30
N THR A 788 0.27 -19.06 -11.65
CA THR A 788 1.68 -18.92 -11.25
C THR A 788 1.99 -17.53 -10.70
N SER A 789 2.96 -17.45 -9.79
CA SER A 789 3.47 -16.16 -9.30
C SER A 789 4.57 -15.58 -10.18
N PHE A 790 5.08 -14.42 -9.78
CA PHE A 790 6.29 -13.80 -10.28
C PHE A 790 7.21 -13.45 -9.10
N PHE A 791 8.49 -13.27 -9.38
CA PHE A 791 9.44 -12.81 -8.37
C PHE A 791 9.13 -11.37 -7.99
N VAL A 792 8.91 -11.10 -6.71
CA VAL A 792 8.61 -9.73 -6.21
C VAL A 792 9.61 -8.70 -6.77
N GLY A 793 9.09 -7.61 -7.37
CA GLY A 793 9.88 -6.59 -8.07
C GLY A 793 10.33 -6.94 -9.50
N ARG A 794 9.99 -8.12 -10.03
CA ARG A 794 10.37 -8.61 -11.38
C ARG A 794 9.18 -9.24 -12.10
N GLY A 795 8.21 -8.42 -12.51
CA GLY A 795 6.99 -8.85 -13.22
C GLY A 795 7.04 -8.64 -14.73
N LYS A 796 5.88 -8.74 -15.39
CA LYS A 796 5.70 -8.61 -16.85
C LYS A 796 6.29 -7.34 -17.46
N LYS A 797 6.20 -6.19 -16.79
CA LYS A 797 6.77 -4.93 -17.28
C LYS A 797 8.30 -5.00 -17.38
N HIS A 798 8.95 -5.35 -16.28
CA HIS A 798 10.42 -5.44 -16.20
C HIS A 798 10.98 -6.43 -17.24
N HIS A 799 10.37 -7.61 -17.33
CA HIS A 799 10.84 -8.64 -18.25
C HIS A 799 10.44 -8.37 -19.72
N GLY A 800 9.27 -7.76 -19.96
CA GLY A 800 8.82 -7.39 -21.30
C GLY A 800 9.66 -6.29 -21.94
N GLU A 801 10.04 -5.26 -21.18
CA GLU A 801 10.95 -4.19 -21.64
C GLU A 801 12.34 -4.77 -21.98
N ASN A 802 12.83 -5.73 -21.20
CA ASN A 802 14.10 -6.40 -21.51
C ASN A 802 13.99 -7.27 -22.78
N LEU A 803 12.84 -7.92 -23.00
CA LEU A 803 12.60 -8.74 -24.18
C LEU A 803 12.63 -7.89 -25.48
N GLN A 804 12.00 -6.72 -25.47
CA GLN A 804 12.09 -5.76 -26.59
C GLN A 804 13.52 -5.26 -26.83
N ARG A 805 14.28 -4.97 -25.76
CA ARG A 805 15.69 -4.55 -25.89
C ARG A 805 16.56 -5.62 -26.52
N THR A 806 16.27 -6.89 -26.26
CA THR A 806 17.03 -8.04 -26.78
C THR A 806 16.65 -8.36 -28.23
N GLN A 807 15.42 -8.01 -28.66
CA GLN A 807 15.01 -8.15 -30.07
C GLN A 807 15.58 -7.05 -30.97
N ASN A 808 15.82 -5.86 -30.42
CA ASN A 808 16.36 -4.71 -31.16
C ASN A 808 17.90 -4.66 -31.18
N SER A 809 18.56 -5.62 -30.52
CA SER A 809 20.01 -5.78 -30.45
C SER A 809 20.45 -7.02 -31.21
#